data_AF-A0AAP6HHP6-F1
#
_entry.id   AF-A0AAP6HHP6-F1
#
_cell.length_a   1.000
_cell.length_b   1.000
_cell.length_c   1.000
_cell.angle_alpha   90.00
_cell.angle_beta   90.00
_cell.angle_gamma   90.00
#
_symmetry.space_group_name_H-M   'P 1'
#
loop_
_entity.id
_entity.type
_entity.pdbx_description
1 polymer ?
#
loop_
_entity_poly.entity_id
_entity_poly.type
_entity_poly.pdbx_seq_one_letter_code
_entity_poly.pdbx_strand_id
1 'polypeptide(L)'
;MKYNILRNNNVITMVRATGSLTEKLFGEETLTLDFTLPHFVLFRIGDAVEVYGKTYYISQEPVVNKKSTKEYVYNLVFNGGKYRLAEVQYFFYDENNELNISEFSITATAQKMVELLVANANRTQTGWSVGRIDSTETKTIDFSDYNCLAALTRIAEDFGLEFWVDEDKSIHLEERKKVSGYTLEYGKSKGLKGITRNPYTESSLVTRLYARGSSRNIPKNYRNGQKFLRMPVPFLEKNTDKYGVIEHTQPFEDIYPKRVGTVTQVYADNPLKFSDSTLDFDLNQYNEYGNTILQKGISAKVIFQTGDLAGYTLEVKEYGFDSTTKTFTLLKNQDEKSFDIPSDTFRPQVGDKYIIIDIAMPKSYVDNAEQELQAAAQEYLDKNSKQRFIYAVEPDPIYLKKINFNLKLGHTVRFKDTDFNLDDDIRVISITRDINNPYDISFEITEQATITQIVRNYIEKEKAQTAIKKQQKYNAEMARRSFLFAEEIKNNVFDNEGYFDAQKIKPLSIETGMLSVGSRMQQFSLPNIALSITSDNKRLHNTAGQMVHLTIDPNAPRTWNLAENTTVQFSDNFNFIYIKADKIGSNATIVVTEQKILFDSDPIFYFFLAGNVSSIINGIRRIKTSYGYTQITPSEITTGRIASPNGNNYIDLLQDGIEINAKVTFASNSPAIQQAVDAVSVGGRNLVRESNVFRNGISADGIGSNIT
;
A
#
# COMPACT_ATOMS: atom_id res chain seq x y z
N MET A 1 26.84 -18.80 24.21
CA MET A 1 25.86 -19.37 25.14
C MET A 1 25.09 -20.49 24.44
N LYS A 2 24.18 -21.19 25.13
CA LYS A 2 23.27 -22.18 24.49
C LYS A 2 21.85 -21.63 24.54
N TYR A 3 21.09 -21.81 23.47
CA TYR A 3 19.71 -21.34 23.34
C TYR A 3 18.79 -22.52 23.05
N ASN A 4 17.67 -22.59 23.76
CA ASN A 4 16.64 -23.58 23.52
C ASN A 4 15.64 -23.01 22.51
N ILE A 5 15.47 -23.69 21.37
CA ILE A 5 14.41 -23.38 20.42
C ILE A 5 13.20 -24.24 20.77
N LEU A 6 12.07 -23.60 20.98
CA LEU A 6 10.85 -24.15 21.57
C LEU A 6 9.74 -24.23 20.52
N ARG A 7 8.91 -25.26 20.58
CA ARG A 7 7.62 -25.35 19.88
C ARG A 7 6.56 -25.83 20.85
N ASN A 8 5.51 -25.05 21.04
CA ASN A 8 4.47 -25.34 22.03
C ASN A 8 5.08 -25.65 23.41
N ASN A 9 6.03 -24.82 23.85
CA ASN A 9 6.80 -24.96 25.09
C ASN A 9 7.72 -26.20 25.21
N ASN A 10 7.84 -27.02 24.16
CA ASN A 10 8.76 -28.15 24.15
C ASN A 10 10.06 -27.78 23.43
N VAL A 11 11.21 -28.15 24.00
CA VAL A 11 12.51 -27.92 23.36
C VAL A 11 12.64 -28.81 22.13
N ILE A 12 12.71 -28.21 20.95
CA ILE A 12 12.95 -28.91 19.68
C ILE A 12 14.44 -29.22 19.55
N THR A 13 15.28 -28.22 19.83
CA THR A 13 16.72 -28.34 19.74
C THR A 13 17.40 -27.29 20.61
N MET A 14 18.66 -27.56 20.95
CA MET A 14 19.51 -26.66 21.71
C MET A 14 20.68 -26.27 20.82
N VAL A 15 20.84 -24.96 20.58
CA VAL A 15 21.83 -24.43 19.64
C VAL A 15 22.89 -23.60 20.33
N ARG A 16 24.10 -23.63 19.80
CA ARG A 16 25.13 -22.62 20.07
C ARG A 16 25.16 -21.70 18.88
N ALA A 17 24.71 -20.47 19.07
CA ALA A 17 24.52 -19.52 17.99
C ALA A 17 25.30 -18.23 18.23
N THR A 18 25.58 -17.53 17.14
CA THR A 18 25.98 -16.13 17.09
C THR A 18 24.83 -15.30 16.51
N GLY A 19 24.84 -13.99 16.72
CA GLY A 19 23.80 -13.12 16.19
C GLY A 19 23.53 -11.93 17.11
N SER A 20 22.50 -11.17 16.81
CA SER A 20 22.17 -9.94 17.52
C SER A 20 20.67 -9.75 17.70
N LEU A 21 20.30 -9.06 18.77
CA LEU A 21 18.98 -8.49 18.99
C LEU A 21 18.99 -7.01 18.61
N THR A 22 18.14 -6.61 17.67
CA THR A 22 17.96 -5.22 17.26
C THR A 22 16.57 -4.73 17.68
N GLU A 23 16.52 -3.65 18.45
CA GLU A 23 15.30 -2.98 18.89
C GLU A 23 15.31 -1.52 18.40
N LYS A 24 14.33 -1.12 17.59
CA LYS A 24 14.18 0.27 17.11
C LYS A 24 12.87 0.89 17.58
N LEU A 25 12.93 2.16 17.95
CA LEU A 25 11.76 2.96 18.27
C LEU A 25 10.91 3.10 17.00
N PHE A 26 9.62 2.81 17.08
CA PHE A 26 8.72 2.77 15.92
C PHE A 26 9.16 1.83 14.78
N GLY A 27 10.10 0.92 15.05
CA GLY A 27 10.78 0.14 14.03
C GLY A 27 10.84 -1.33 14.37
N GLU A 28 11.89 -1.98 13.88
CA GLU A 28 12.05 -3.43 14.03
C GLU A 28 12.34 -3.87 15.47
N GLU A 29 11.83 -5.04 15.83
CA GLU A 29 12.26 -5.79 17.01
C GLU A 29 12.57 -7.21 16.55
N THR A 30 13.83 -7.41 16.16
CA THR A 30 14.29 -8.61 15.44
C THR A 30 15.50 -9.22 16.13
N LEU A 31 15.49 -10.54 16.23
CA LEU A 31 16.58 -11.34 16.78
C LEU A 31 17.12 -12.26 15.68
N THR A 32 18.42 -12.21 15.43
CA THR A 32 19.09 -13.10 14.48
C THR A 32 19.86 -14.19 15.21
N LEU A 33 19.78 -15.42 14.70
CA LEU A 33 20.52 -16.58 15.19
C LEU A 33 21.17 -17.33 14.03
N ASP A 34 22.49 -17.32 14.02
CA ASP A 34 23.36 -18.03 13.07
C ASP A 34 24.01 -19.22 13.75
N PHE A 35 23.83 -20.42 13.17
CA PHE A 35 24.43 -21.64 13.68
C PHE A 35 24.46 -22.77 12.64
N THR A 36 25.22 -23.82 12.95
CA THR A 36 25.34 -25.02 12.12
C THR A 36 24.93 -26.25 12.93
N LEU A 37 24.15 -27.15 12.33
CA LEU A 37 23.77 -28.43 12.93
C LEU A 37 24.28 -29.63 12.10
N PRO A 38 24.61 -30.75 12.76
CA PRO A 38 25.04 -31.97 12.07
C PRO A 38 23.89 -32.81 11.51
N HIS A 39 22.65 -32.41 11.76
CA HIS A 39 21.45 -33.05 11.25
C HIS A 39 20.41 -31.98 10.90
N PHE A 40 19.51 -32.33 9.99
CA PHE A 40 18.44 -31.44 9.58
C PHE A 40 17.42 -31.29 10.73
N VAL A 41 17.11 -30.04 11.07
CA VAL A 41 16.00 -29.67 11.94
C VAL A 41 15.04 -28.81 11.13
N LEU A 42 13.75 -29.14 11.20
CA LEU A 42 12.68 -28.37 10.58
C LEU A 42 12.16 -27.31 11.57
N PHE A 43 12.62 -26.08 11.36
CA PHE A 43 12.07 -24.89 12.02
C PHE A 43 10.80 -24.42 11.30
N ARG A 44 9.83 -23.90 12.04
CA ARG A 44 8.51 -23.50 11.54
C ARG A 44 8.12 -22.14 12.11
N ILE A 45 7.19 -21.48 11.42
CA ILE A 45 6.51 -20.29 11.94
C ILE A 45 5.90 -20.63 13.31
N GLY A 46 6.13 -19.75 14.28
CA GLY A 46 5.71 -19.90 15.67
C GLY A 46 6.71 -20.61 16.58
N ASP A 47 7.80 -21.19 16.07
CA ASP A 47 8.90 -21.64 16.93
C ASP A 47 9.51 -20.44 17.67
N ALA A 48 9.87 -20.63 18.93
CA ALA A 48 10.24 -19.56 19.84
C ALA A 48 11.63 -19.73 20.45
N VAL A 49 12.23 -18.64 20.89
CA VAL A 49 13.47 -18.63 21.66
C VAL A 49 13.41 -17.51 22.69
N GLU A 50 13.95 -17.77 23.89
CA GLU A 50 14.07 -16.76 24.94
C GLU A 50 15.48 -16.15 24.91
N VAL A 51 15.56 -14.83 24.80
CA VAL A 51 16.81 -14.06 24.83
C VAL A 51 16.58 -12.82 25.68
N TYR A 52 17.49 -12.53 26.61
CA TYR A 52 17.41 -11.39 27.53
C TYR A 52 16.08 -11.28 28.31
N GLY A 53 15.46 -12.42 28.63
CA GLY A 53 14.20 -12.49 29.39
C GLY A 53 12.95 -12.13 28.60
N LYS A 54 13.05 -12.06 27.27
CA LYS A 54 11.92 -11.88 26.35
C LYS A 54 11.82 -13.06 25.39
N THR A 55 10.60 -13.37 24.96
CA THR A 55 10.31 -14.43 24.00
C THR A 55 10.19 -13.88 22.57
N TYR A 56 10.92 -14.47 21.64
CA TYR A 56 10.90 -14.12 20.21
C TYR A 56 10.43 -15.30 19.37
N TYR A 57 9.74 -15.02 18.26
CA TYR A 57 9.07 -16.05 17.43
C TYR A 57 9.49 -15.98 15.96
N ILE A 58 9.63 -17.13 15.30
CA ILE A 58 9.81 -17.20 13.86
C ILE A 58 8.52 -16.75 13.16
N SER A 59 8.59 -15.70 12.35
CA SER A 59 7.43 -15.19 11.57
C SER A 59 7.44 -15.62 10.10
N GLN A 60 8.58 -16.11 9.59
CA GLN A 60 8.76 -16.54 8.21
C GLN A 60 9.56 -17.83 8.15
N GLU A 61 9.29 -18.67 7.15
CA GLU A 61 10.07 -19.90 6.97
C GLU A 61 11.55 -19.57 6.73
N PRO A 62 12.47 -20.17 7.52
CA PRO A 62 13.87 -19.81 7.44
C PRO A 62 14.57 -20.40 6.22
N VAL A 63 15.58 -19.69 5.73
CA VAL A 63 16.49 -20.21 4.70
C VAL A 63 17.44 -21.23 5.34
N VAL A 64 17.54 -22.41 4.72
CA VAL A 64 18.44 -23.49 5.16
C VAL A 64 19.43 -23.81 4.06
N ASN A 65 20.72 -23.67 4.35
CA ASN A 65 21.79 -24.06 3.42
C ASN A 65 22.35 -25.44 3.80
N LYS A 66 21.99 -26.47 3.03
CA LYS A 66 22.54 -27.82 3.18
C LYS A 66 23.85 -27.93 2.43
N LYS A 67 24.97 -27.92 3.16
CA LYS A 67 26.32 -28.10 2.58
C LYS A 67 26.71 -29.56 2.43
N SER A 68 26.27 -30.41 3.36
CA SER A 68 26.51 -31.87 3.30
C SER A 68 25.43 -32.65 4.05
N THR A 69 25.56 -33.97 4.12
CA THR A 69 24.69 -34.81 4.96
C THR A 69 24.87 -34.57 6.46
N LYS A 70 25.96 -33.89 6.86
CA LYS A 70 26.32 -33.58 8.26
C LYS A 70 26.55 -32.09 8.51
N GLU A 71 26.14 -31.21 7.59
CA GLU A 71 26.35 -29.77 7.72
C GLU A 71 25.17 -29.00 7.14
N TYR A 72 24.37 -28.44 8.05
CA TYR A 72 23.22 -27.60 7.74
C TYR A 72 23.43 -26.25 8.41
N VAL A 73 23.56 -25.20 7.60
CA VAL A 73 23.78 -23.83 8.06
C VAL A 73 22.43 -23.11 8.10
N TYR A 74 22.12 -22.52 9.25
CA TYR A 74 20.87 -21.82 9.51
C TYR A 74 21.15 -20.35 9.80
N ASN A 75 20.36 -19.47 9.17
CA ASN A 75 20.20 -18.06 9.54
C ASN A 75 18.72 -17.87 9.88
N LEU A 76 18.42 -17.82 11.17
CA LEU A 76 17.05 -17.66 11.65
C LEU A 76 16.81 -16.21 12.07
N VAL A 77 15.65 -15.67 11.67
CA VAL A 77 15.15 -14.37 12.12
C VAL A 77 13.90 -14.57 12.95
N PHE A 78 13.94 -14.10 14.18
CA PHE A 78 12.82 -14.10 15.11
C PHE A 78 12.32 -12.67 15.33
N ASN A 79 11.04 -12.52 15.62
CA ASN A 79 10.35 -11.25 15.83
C ASN A 79 9.80 -11.14 17.25
N GLY A 80 9.80 -9.93 17.79
CA GLY A 80 9.23 -9.63 19.10
C GLY A 80 7.71 -9.83 19.18
N GLY A 81 7.18 -9.89 20.39
CA GLY A 81 5.76 -10.17 20.66
C GLY A 81 4.78 -9.21 19.96
N LYS A 82 5.15 -7.95 19.73
CA LYS A 82 4.30 -6.96 19.02
C LYS A 82 3.87 -7.41 17.62
N TYR A 83 4.69 -8.20 16.93
CA TYR A 83 4.38 -8.68 15.58
C TYR A 83 3.22 -9.68 15.53
N ARG A 84 2.87 -10.28 16.67
CA ARG A 84 1.67 -11.12 16.80
C ARG A 84 0.39 -10.34 16.50
N LEU A 85 0.38 -9.01 16.71
CA LEU A 85 -0.75 -8.14 16.34
C LEU A 85 -0.96 -8.07 14.82
N ALA A 86 0.06 -8.36 14.00
CA ALA A 86 -0.10 -8.38 12.55
C ALA A 86 -0.95 -9.57 12.06
N GLU A 87 -1.00 -10.65 12.85
CA GLU A 87 -1.76 -11.86 12.51
C GLU A 87 -3.28 -11.69 12.71
N VAL A 88 -3.73 -10.55 13.24
CA VAL A 88 -5.14 -10.33 13.63
C VAL A 88 -5.70 -9.11 12.93
N GLN A 89 -6.81 -9.29 12.22
CA GLN A 89 -7.54 -8.19 11.59
C GLN A 89 -8.19 -7.27 12.64
N TYR A 90 -8.13 -5.97 12.38
CA TYR A 90 -8.72 -4.93 13.21
C TYR A 90 -10.12 -4.60 12.67
N PHE A 91 -11.15 -5.11 13.35
CA PHE A 91 -12.54 -4.95 12.97
C PHE A 91 -13.28 -4.00 13.91
N PHE A 92 -14.36 -3.41 13.42
CA PHE A 92 -15.36 -2.71 14.21
C PHE A 92 -16.55 -3.62 14.52
N TYR A 93 -17.34 -3.23 15.53
CA TYR A 93 -18.55 -3.94 15.92
C TYR A 93 -19.66 -3.71 14.90
N ASP A 94 -20.39 -4.77 14.56
CA ASP A 94 -21.62 -4.68 13.78
C ASP A 94 -22.87 -4.47 14.64
N GLU A 95 -24.03 -4.56 13.99
CA GLU A 95 -25.34 -4.46 14.62
C GLU A 95 -25.60 -5.53 15.70
N ASN A 96 -24.92 -6.67 15.63
CA ASN A 96 -25.02 -7.77 16.60
C ASN A 96 -23.95 -7.69 17.70
N ASN A 97 -23.18 -6.59 17.73
CA ASN A 97 -22.04 -6.39 18.62
C ASN A 97 -20.93 -7.46 18.40
N GLU A 98 -20.75 -7.89 17.15
CA GLU A 98 -19.70 -8.78 16.72
C GLU A 98 -18.62 -8.03 15.93
N LEU A 99 -17.34 -8.34 16.17
CA LEU A 99 -16.21 -7.71 15.49
C LEU A 99 -16.03 -8.30 14.09
N ASN A 100 -16.61 -7.67 13.06
CA ASN A 100 -16.56 -8.18 11.68
C ASN A 100 -16.46 -7.10 10.57
N ILE A 101 -16.58 -5.81 10.89
CA ILE A 101 -16.51 -4.73 9.91
C ILE A 101 -15.05 -4.35 9.67
N SER A 102 -14.53 -4.55 8.45
CA SER A 102 -13.12 -4.31 8.10
C SER A 102 -12.82 -2.91 7.54
N GLU A 103 -13.86 -2.16 7.18
CA GLU A 103 -13.77 -0.79 6.68
C GLU A 103 -14.71 0.10 7.49
N PHE A 104 -14.15 1.04 8.24
CA PHE A 104 -14.91 1.91 9.14
C PHE A 104 -14.13 3.17 9.50
N SER A 105 -14.88 4.21 9.87
CA SER A 105 -14.36 5.43 10.49
C SER A 105 -14.74 5.41 11.97
N ILE A 106 -13.80 5.74 12.85
CA ILE A 106 -14.07 5.85 14.28
C ILE A 106 -13.57 7.19 14.82
N THR A 107 -14.43 7.90 15.54
CA THR A 107 -14.10 9.14 16.26
C THR A 107 -13.99 8.85 17.74
N ALA A 108 -12.76 8.72 18.23
CA ALA A 108 -12.52 8.34 19.62
C ALA A 108 -11.17 8.86 20.14
N THR A 109 -10.94 8.73 21.45
CA THR A 109 -9.61 8.95 22.03
C THR A 109 -8.69 7.78 21.70
N ALA A 110 -7.37 7.99 21.83
CA ALA A 110 -6.40 6.93 21.59
C ALA A 110 -6.64 5.71 22.49
N GLN A 111 -7.01 5.94 23.75
CA GLN A 111 -7.42 4.92 24.72
C GLN A 111 -8.53 4.01 24.16
N LYS A 112 -9.61 4.59 23.62
CA LYS A 112 -10.75 3.83 23.10
C LYS A 112 -10.39 3.01 21.84
N MET A 113 -9.54 3.55 20.99
CA MET A 113 -9.08 2.79 19.81
C MET A 113 -8.17 1.62 20.22
N VAL A 114 -7.32 1.78 21.24
CA VAL A 114 -6.51 0.68 21.77
C VAL A 114 -7.36 -0.36 22.52
N GLU A 115 -8.42 0.04 23.23
CA GLU A 115 -9.40 -0.88 23.81
C GLU A 115 -10.06 -1.77 22.73
N LEU A 116 -10.48 -1.17 21.61
CA LEU A 116 -11.01 -1.92 20.46
C LEU A 116 -9.94 -2.85 19.86
N LEU A 117 -8.69 -2.41 19.82
CA LEU A 117 -7.59 -3.22 19.32
C LEU A 117 -7.32 -4.43 20.21
N VAL A 118 -7.34 -4.25 21.52
CA VAL A 118 -7.19 -5.33 22.50
C VAL A 118 -8.35 -6.32 22.39
N ALA A 119 -9.58 -5.85 22.18
CA ALA A 119 -10.73 -6.72 21.92
C ALA A 119 -10.52 -7.56 20.65
N ASN A 120 -10.05 -6.94 19.56
CA ASN A 120 -9.71 -7.65 18.33
C ASN A 120 -8.57 -8.66 18.52
N ALA A 121 -7.47 -8.27 19.16
CA ALA A 121 -6.32 -9.15 19.41
C ALA A 121 -6.72 -10.39 20.22
N ASN A 122 -7.58 -10.22 21.24
CA ASN A 122 -8.09 -11.31 22.06
C ASN A 122 -9.19 -12.15 21.40
N ARG A 123 -9.66 -11.78 20.19
CA ARG A 123 -10.59 -12.61 19.40
C ARG A 123 -9.92 -13.89 18.89
N THR A 124 -8.64 -13.83 18.55
CA THR A 124 -7.88 -14.96 17.99
C THR A 124 -6.67 -15.36 18.83
N GLN A 125 -6.32 -14.54 19.82
CA GLN A 125 -5.21 -14.76 20.75
C GLN A 125 -5.69 -14.56 22.20
N THR A 126 -4.78 -14.63 23.17
CA THR A 126 -5.12 -14.47 24.60
C THR A 126 -4.09 -13.61 25.34
N GLY A 127 -4.56 -12.86 26.33
CA GLY A 127 -3.74 -12.13 27.30
C GLY A 127 -3.38 -10.70 26.92
N TRP A 128 -3.85 -10.17 25.78
CA TRP A 128 -3.62 -8.77 25.44
C TRP A 128 -4.38 -7.85 26.38
N SER A 129 -3.76 -6.77 26.82
CA SER A 129 -4.36 -5.79 27.73
C SER A 129 -3.95 -4.37 27.36
N VAL A 130 -4.76 -3.40 27.80
CA VAL A 130 -4.41 -1.98 27.69
C VAL A 130 -3.42 -1.63 28.80
N GLY A 131 -2.28 -1.09 28.41
CA GLY A 131 -1.26 -0.55 29.31
C GLY A 131 -1.52 0.92 29.63
N ARG A 132 -0.46 1.72 29.66
CA ARG A 132 -0.52 3.17 29.89
C ARG A 132 -0.75 3.90 28.57
N ILE A 133 -1.71 4.80 28.55
CA ILE A 133 -2.03 5.61 27.38
C ILE A 133 -2.19 7.06 27.83
N ASP A 134 -1.50 7.98 27.16
CA ASP A 134 -1.64 9.40 27.41
C ASP A 134 -3.08 9.87 27.13
N SER A 135 -3.57 10.82 27.93
CA SER A 135 -4.90 11.39 27.72
C SER A 135 -4.93 12.22 26.43
N THR A 136 -5.76 11.84 25.46
CA THR A 136 -5.90 12.56 24.18
C THR A 136 -7.32 13.09 23.99
N GLU A 137 -7.44 14.13 23.15
CA GLU A 137 -8.71 14.50 22.56
C GLU A 137 -9.19 13.41 21.57
N THR A 138 -10.42 13.53 21.08
CA THR A 138 -10.97 12.63 20.05
C THR A 138 -10.45 13.00 18.67
N LYS A 139 -10.09 12.00 17.87
CA LYS A 139 -9.83 12.16 16.43
C LYS A 139 -10.64 11.16 15.63
N THR A 140 -11.07 11.55 14.44
CA THR A 140 -11.64 10.64 13.45
C THR A 140 -10.52 9.99 12.66
N ILE A 141 -10.43 8.67 12.69
CA ILE A 141 -9.46 7.89 11.92
C ILE A 141 -10.21 6.85 11.10
N ASP A 142 -9.84 6.75 9.83
CA ASP A 142 -10.37 5.76 8.89
C ASP A 142 -9.48 4.52 8.85
N PHE A 143 -10.09 3.35 8.96
CA PHE A 143 -9.43 2.05 8.84
C PHE A 143 -10.07 1.26 7.70
N SER A 144 -9.23 0.67 6.84
CA SER A 144 -9.67 -0.16 5.71
C SER A 144 -8.73 -1.36 5.53
N ASP A 145 -9.21 -2.54 5.92
CA ASP A 145 -8.49 -3.81 5.89
C ASP A 145 -7.14 -3.78 6.66
N TYR A 146 -7.12 -3.12 7.82
CA TYR A 146 -5.94 -3.04 8.69
C TYR A 146 -5.85 -4.28 9.59
N ASN A 147 -4.63 -4.80 9.79
CA ASN A 147 -4.35 -5.68 10.94
C ASN A 147 -4.10 -4.84 12.21
N CYS A 148 -4.13 -5.47 13.38
CA CYS A 148 -4.01 -4.76 14.65
C CYS A 148 -2.66 -4.02 14.79
N LEU A 149 -1.56 -4.58 14.27
CA LEU A 149 -0.26 -3.87 14.30
C LEU A 149 -0.28 -2.60 13.45
N ALA A 150 -0.89 -2.69 12.26
CA ALA A 150 -1.08 -1.56 11.37
C ALA A 150 -1.97 -0.49 12.01
N ALA A 151 -3.08 -0.91 12.62
CA ALA A 151 -4.00 -0.02 13.30
C ALA A 151 -3.32 0.70 14.47
N LEU A 152 -2.58 -0.04 15.32
CA LEU A 152 -1.81 0.54 16.44
C LEU A 152 -0.84 1.61 15.96
N THR A 153 -0.16 1.34 14.83
CA THR A 153 0.80 2.30 14.27
C THR A 153 0.10 3.54 13.73
N ARG A 154 -1.03 3.36 13.03
CA ARG A 154 -1.84 4.48 12.54
C ARG A 154 -2.37 5.34 13.69
N ILE A 155 -2.84 4.72 14.76
CA ILE A 155 -3.30 5.41 15.98
C ILE A 155 -2.12 6.22 16.58
N ALA A 156 -0.95 5.61 16.76
CA ALA A 156 0.23 6.30 17.26
C ALA A 156 0.64 7.50 16.39
N GLU A 157 0.61 7.35 15.06
CA GLU A 157 0.91 8.43 14.10
C GLU A 157 -0.09 9.59 14.22
N ASP A 158 -1.39 9.31 14.15
CA ASP A 158 -2.42 10.36 14.14
C ASP A 158 -2.50 11.08 15.49
N PHE A 159 -2.21 10.42 16.61
CA PHE A 159 -2.14 11.05 17.92
C PHE A 159 -0.76 11.63 18.27
N GLY A 160 0.28 11.38 17.46
CA GLY A 160 1.64 11.83 17.75
C GLY A 160 2.26 11.17 19.00
N LEU A 161 1.87 9.93 19.29
CA LEU A 161 2.30 9.15 20.46
C LEU A 161 3.23 8.01 20.06
N GLU A 162 3.79 7.33 21.05
CA GLU A 162 4.67 6.17 20.85
C GLU A 162 4.11 4.92 21.48
N PHE A 163 4.27 3.77 20.80
CA PHE A 163 3.78 2.50 21.31
C PHE A 163 4.89 1.51 21.61
N TRP A 164 4.66 0.68 22.63
CA TRP A 164 5.41 -0.55 22.85
C TRP A 164 4.51 -1.62 23.47
N VAL A 165 5.00 -2.85 23.43
CA VAL A 165 4.33 -4.02 24.02
C VAL A 165 5.29 -4.63 25.03
N ASP A 166 4.84 -4.80 26.26
CA ASP A 166 5.59 -5.53 27.29
C ASP A 166 5.41 -7.05 27.15
N GLU A 167 6.24 -7.84 27.84
CA GLU A 167 6.19 -9.31 27.77
C GLU A 167 4.83 -9.89 28.24
N ASP A 168 4.15 -9.17 29.15
CA ASP A 168 2.80 -9.50 29.62
C ASP A 168 1.69 -9.13 28.61
N LYS A 169 2.06 -8.69 27.41
CA LYS A 169 1.17 -8.25 26.31
C LYS A 169 0.35 -7.00 26.64
N SER A 170 0.78 -6.18 27.59
CA SER A 170 0.23 -4.85 27.77
C SER A 170 0.70 -3.90 26.65
N ILE A 171 -0.25 -3.22 26.02
CA ILE A 171 -0.01 -2.26 24.93
C ILE A 171 -0.03 -0.85 25.52
N HIS A 172 1.10 -0.14 25.42
CA HIS A 172 1.24 1.22 25.91
C HIS A 172 1.28 2.21 24.74
N LEU A 173 0.81 3.43 24.97
CA LEU A 173 0.77 4.52 24.01
C LEU A 173 1.01 5.88 24.71
N GLU A 174 2.27 6.20 25.00
CA GLU A 174 2.70 7.44 25.68
C GLU A 174 4.10 7.84 25.20
N GLU A 175 4.56 9.07 25.51
CA GLU A 175 5.95 9.46 25.20
C GLU A 175 6.96 8.68 26.06
N ARG A 176 7.75 7.79 25.44
CA ARG A 176 8.76 7.00 26.15
C ARG A 176 10.08 7.76 26.28
N LYS A 177 10.12 8.79 27.14
CA LYS A 177 11.32 9.63 27.33
C LYS A 177 11.74 9.72 28.81
N LYS A 178 12.88 9.12 29.14
CA LYS A 178 13.52 9.21 30.46
C LYS A 178 15.02 9.41 30.34
N VAL A 179 15.59 10.27 31.19
CA VAL A 179 17.05 10.44 31.32
C VAL A 179 17.63 9.17 31.95
N SER A 180 18.54 8.51 31.22
CA SER A 180 19.18 7.27 31.69
C SER A 180 20.19 7.50 32.82
N GLY A 181 20.72 8.72 32.94
CA GLY A 181 21.78 9.08 33.89
C GLY A 181 23.19 8.65 33.44
N TYR A 182 23.33 8.04 32.26
CA TYR A 182 24.64 7.72 31.70
C TYR A 182 25.21 8.90 30.93
N THR A 183 26.53 9.11 31.10
CA THR A 183 27.32 10.04 30.30
C THR A 183 28.35 9.26 29.51
N LEU A 184 28.40 9.50 28.21
CA LEU A 184 29.35 8.86 27.30
C LEU A 184 30.11 9.93 26.51
N GLU A 185 31.43 9.79 26.45
CA GLU A 185 32.30 10.66 25.65
C GLU A 185 33.30 9.82 24.85
N TYR A 186 33.80 10.39 23.77
CA TYR A 186 34.88 9.78 23.00
C TYR A 186 36.21 9.78 23.77
N GLY A 187 36.89 8.63 23.78
CA GLY A 187 38.26 8.50 24.29
C GLY A 187 38.44 7.46 25.39
N LYS A 188 39.71 7.26 25.78
CA LYS A 188 40.11 6.22 26.74
C LYS A 188 39.40 6.40 28.09
N SER A 189 38.73 5.34 28.55
CA SER A 189 37.96 5.31 29.81
C SER A 189 36.76 6.26 29.87
N LYS A 190 36.27 6.74 28.71
CA LYS A 190 35.11 7.63 28.60
C LYS A 190 33.86 6.96 27.99
N GLY A 191 33.97 5.68 27.65
CA GLY A 191 32.85 4.82 27.31
C GLY A 191 32.64 4.56 25.83
N LEU A 192 33.24 5.34 24.92
CA LEU A 192 33.08 5.19 23.47
C LEU A 192 34.38 4.82 22.76
N LYS A 193 34.29 3.92 21.78
CA LYS A 193 35.35 3.54 20.83
C LYS A 193 35.21 4.22 19.47
N GLY A 194 33.99 4.53 19.06
CA GLY A 194 33.69 5.09 17.75
C GLY A 194 32.35 5.81 17.72
N ILE A 195 32.27 6.83 16.88
CA ILE A 195 31.05 7.60 16.61
C ILE A 195 31.02 7.88 15.11
N THR A 196 29.92 7.51 14.46
CA THR A 196 29.66 7.86 13.06
C THR A 196 28.45 8.77 12.98
N ARG A 197 28.63 9.98 12.41
CA ARG A 197 27.53 10.94 12.19
C ARG A 197 26.98 10.79 10.77
N ASN A 198 25.76 10.31 10.65
CA ASN A 198 25.04 10.14 9.39
C ASN A 198 23.98 11.24 9.22
N PRO A 199 23.83 11.85 8.03
CA PRO A 199 22.71 12.74 7.76
C PRO A 199 21.40 11.93 7.82
N TYR A 200 20.37 12.50 8.45
CA TYR A 200 19.06 11.88 8.46
C TYR A 200 18.38 12.10 7.10
N THR A 201 18.40 11.08 6.26
CA THR A 201 17.94 11.16 4.85
C THR A 201 16.43 11.36 4.71
N GLU A 202 15.66 11.01 5.75
CA GLU A 202 14.20 11.20 5.77
C GLU A 202 13.76 12.59 6.25
N SER A 203 14.68 13.45 6.73
CA SER A 203 14.32 14.85 7.03
C SER A 203 14.41 15.74 5.79
N SER A 204 13.33 16.45 5.50
CA SER A 204 13.35 17.62 4.63
C SER A 204 13.82 18.83 5.44
N LEU A 205 15.01 19.34 5.13
CA LEU A 205 15.47 20.63 5.66
C LEU A 205 14.59 21.75 5.08
N VAL A 206 13.98 22.56 5.94
CA VAL A 206 13.11 23.68 5.55
C VAL A 206 13.55 24.94 6.25
N THR A 207 13.95 25.97 5.51
CA THR A 207 14.32 27.27 6.09
C THR A 207 13.35 28.39 5.78
N ARG A 208 12.44 28.19 4.81
CA ARG A 208 11.26 29.03 4.58
C ARG A 208 10.00 28.18 4.44
N LEU A 209 9.01 28.42 5.29
CA LEU A 209 7.78 27.65 5.34
C LEU A 209 6.56 28.47 4.92
N TYR A 210 5.81 27.95 3.97
CA TYR A 210 4.46 28.38 3.66
C TYR A 210 3.47 27.41 4.32
N ALA A 211 2.55 27.91 5.15
CA ALA A 211 1.53 27.08 5.77
C ALA A 211 0.18 27.27 5.08
N ARG A 212 -0.54 26.16 4.88
CA ARG A 212 -1.88 26.16 4.28
C ARG A 212 -2.84 25.41 5.22
N GLY A 213 -3.77 26.12 5.85
CA GLY A 213 -4.86 25.49 6.59
C GLY A 213 -5.97 24.99 5.65
N SER A 214 -7.06 24.47 6.22
CA SER A 214 -8.16 23.94 5.41
C SER A 214 -9.00 25.03 4.72
N SER A 215 -9.83 24.62 3.76
CA SER A 215 -10.89 25.43 3.16
C SER A 215 -12.20 25.41 3.94
N ARG A 216 -12.31 24.55 4.96
CA ARG A 216 -13.52 24.41 5.78
C ARG A 216 -13.82 25.70 6.53
N ASN A 217 -15.10 26.06 6.56
CA ASN A 217 -15.64 27.22 7.27
C ASN A 217 -15.07 28.59 6.88
N ILE A 218 -14.48 28.70 5.69
CA ILE A 218 -13.88 29.94 5.20
C ILE A 218 -14.97 30.84 4.55
N PRO A 219 -15.05 32.14 4.93
CA PRO A 219 -15.93 33.10 4.25
C PRO A 219 -15.54 33.31 2.78
N LYS A 220 -16.52 33.56 1.91
CA LYS A 220 -16.31 33.72 0.45
C LYS A 220 -15.33 34.85 0.11
N ASN A 221 -15.36 35.94 0.88
CA ASN A 221 -14.51 37.11 0.68
C ASN A 221 -13.21 37.08 1.50
N TYR A 222 -12.89 35.94 2.13
CA TYR A 222 -11.68 35.80 2.93
C TYR A 222 -10.43 36.17 2.11
N ARG A 223 -9.70 37.20 2.56
CA ARG A 223 -8.49 37.77 1.92
C ARG A 223 -8.60 37.93 0.40
N ASN A 224 -9.66 38.60 -0.07
CA ASN A 224 -9.93 38.81 -1.50
C ASN A 224 -10.17 37.50 -2.28
N GLY A 225 -10.88 36.54 -1.67
CA GLY A 225 -11.32 35.31 -2.33
C GLY A 225 -10.34 34.15 -2.27
N GLN A 226 -9.46 34.12 -1.26
CA GLN A 226 -8.59 32.97 -1.00
C GLN A 226 -9.42 31.76 -0.54
N LYS A 227 -9.07 30.58 -1.08
CA LYS A 227 -9.83 29.34 -0.83
C LYS A 227 -9.46 28.63 0.48
N PHE A 228 -8.27 28.88 1.01
CA PHE A 228 -7.69 28.17 2.15
C PHE A 228 -7.28 29.17 3.22
N LEU A 229 -7.39 28.77 4.49
CA LEU A 229 -6.87 29.53 5.63
C LEU A 229 -5.37 29.79 5.46
N ARG A 230 -4.94 31.03 5.72
CA ARG A 230 -3.53 31.45 5.63
C ARG A 230 -3.07 32.05 6.95
N MET A 231 -1.76 31.97 7.21
CA MET A 231 -1.16 32.68 8.33
C MET A 231 -1.30 34.22 8.17
N PRO A 232 -1.24 34.99 9.27
CA PRO A 232 -1.11 36.45 9.27
C PRO A 232 0.04 36.95 8.39
N VAL A 233 1.11 36.16 8.29
CA VAL A 233 2.30 36.42 7.47
C VAL A 233 2.36 35.51 6.24
N PRO A 234 3.04 35.89 5.14
CA PRO A 234 3.12 35.07 3.93
C PRO A 234 3.92 33.77 4.11
N PHE A 235 4.96 33.81 4.94
CA PHE A 235 5.85 32.69 5.25
C PHE A 235 6.57 32.93 6.58
N LEU A 236 7.16 31.87 7.13
CA LEU A 236 8.07 31.90 8.27
C LEU A 236 9.48 31.52 7.83
N GLU A 237 10.51 32.08 8.45
CA GLU A 237 11.91 31.77 8.14
C GLU A 237 12.74 31.45 9.38
N LYS A 238 13.69 30.53 9.23
CA LYS A 238 14.65 30.18 10.28
C LYS A 238 15.91 29.54 9.68
N ASN A 239 17.08 29.89 10.20
CA ASN A 239 18.40 29.40 9.77
C ASN A 239 18.74 29.63 8.28
N THR A 240 18.16 30.66 7.67
CA THR A 240 18.43 31.03 6.27
C THR A 240 19.85 31.57 6.08
N ASP A 241 20.43 32.16 7.12
CA ASP A 241 21.83 32.59 7.22
C ASP A 241 22.80 31.40 7.14
N LYS A 242 22.41 30.24 7.68
CA LYS A 242 23.26 29.04 7.76
C LYS A 242 23.12 28.12 6.55
N TYR A 243 21.89 27.93 6.04
CA TYR A 243 21.59 26.93 5.01
C TYR A 243 21.06 27.54 3.71
N GLY A 244 20.91 28.86 3.62
CA GLY A 244 20.22 29.50 2.51
C GLY A 244 18.70 29.33 2.59
N VAL A 245 18.00 29.80 1.56
CA VAL A 245 16.53 29.69 1.44
C VAL A 245 16.15 28.36 0.80
N ILE A 246 15.45 27.52 1.56
CA ILE A 246 14.92 26.22 1.15
C ILE A 246 13.43 26.24 1.46
N GLU A 247 12.63 26.31 0.40
CA GLU A 247 11.19 26.55 0.48
C GLU A 247 10.40 25.25 0.60
N HIS A 248 9.37 25.25 1.45
CA HIS A 248 8.43 24.15 1.57
C HIS A 248 7.03 24.67 1.88
N THR A 249 6.01 23.97 1.38
CA THR A 249 4.60 24.22 1.72
C THR A 249 4.07 23.07 2.55
N GLN A 250 3.64 23.35 3.79
CA GLN A 250 3.08 22.35 4.70
C GLN A 250 1.55 22.55 4.83
N PRO A 251 0.74 21.53 4.47
CA PRO A 251 -0.70 21.55 4.74
C PRO A 251 -1.01 21.21 6.22
N PHE A 252 -2.05 21.86 6.75
CA PHE A 252 -2.61 21.67 8.10
C PHE A 252 -4.14 21.57 7.99
N GLU A 253 -4.63 20.43 7.50
CA GLU A 253 -6.06 20.24 7.16
C GLU A 253 -6.99 20.25 8.40
N ASP A 254 -6.47 20.00 9.59
CA ASP A 254 -7.23 20.03 10.85
C ASP A 254 -7.39 21.43 11.45
N ILE A 255 -6.65 22.41 10.91
CA ILE A 255 -6.68 23.81 11.35
C ILE A 255 -7.58 24.60 10.40
N TYR A 256 -8.73 25.01 10.94
CA TYR A 256 -9.74 25.79 10.26
C TYR A 256 -10.60 26.55 11.28
N PRO A 257 -11.30 27.62 10.87
CA PRO A 257 -12.19 28.35 11.78
C PRO A 257 -13.28 27.44 12.33
N LYS A 258 -13.24 27.15 13.63
CA LYS A 258 -14.17 26.22 14.29
C LYS A 258 -14.50 26.67 15.71
N ARG A 259 -15.70 26.31 16.15
CA ARG A 259 -16.15 26.44 17.54
C ARG A 259 -16.52 25.05 18.03
N VAL A 260 -15.97 24.65 19.17
CA VAL A 260 -16.40 23.44 19.88
C VAL A 260 -17.55 23.80 20.81
N GLY A 261 -18.77 23.57 20.34
CA GLY A 261 -20.01 23.82 21.09
C GLY A 261 -20.30 22.72 22.12
N THR A 262 -21.27 22.99 23.00
CA THR A 262 -21.76 22.00 23.98
C THR A 262 -23.28 21.96 23.93
N VAL A 263 -23.84 20.77 23.82
CA VAL A 263 -25.30 20.58 23.91
C VAL A 263 -25.76 20.96 25.31
N THR A 264 -26.60 22.00 25.41
CA THR A 264 -27.14 22.48 26.68
C THR A 264 -28.54 21.93 26.96
N GLN A 265 -29.26 21.50 25.93
CA GLN A 265 -30.61 20.95 26.05
C GLN A 265 -30.91 19.95 24.92
N VAL A 266 -31.69 18.93 25.25
CA VAL A 266 -32.22 17.91 24.32
C VAL A 266 -33.73 17.79 24.48
N TYR A 267 -34.40 17.21 23.49
CA TYR A 267 -35.86 17.12 23.44
C TYR A 267 -36.30 15.65 23.48
N ALA A 268 -37.00 15.26 24.54
CA ALA A 268 -37.37 13.85 24.78
C ALA A 268 -38.29 13.29 23.68
N ASP A 269 -39.17 14.14 23.15
CA ASP A 269 -40.13 13.87 22.09
C ASP A 269 -39.55 13.98 20.67
N ASN A 270 -38.29 14.43 20.54
CA ASN A 270 -37.66 14.61 19.23
C ASN A 270 -36.13 14.37 19.28
N PRO A 271 -35.65 13.17 18.90
CA PRO A 271 -34.21 12.85 18.93
C PRO A 271 -33.38 13.63 17.91
N LEU A 272 -34.01 14.34 16.97
CA LEU A 272 -33.32 15.15 15.96
C LEU A 272 -33.05 16.58 16.42
N LYS A 273 -33.45 16.96 17.64
CA LYS A 273 -33.31 18.34 18.13
C LYS A 273 -32.37 18.44 19.32
N PHE A 274 -31.54 19.48 19.29
CA PHE A 274 -30.75 19.90 20.44
C PHE A 274 -30.55 21.42 20.43
N SER A 275 -30.20 22.00 21.58
CA SER A 275 -29.89 23.43 21.69
C SER A 275 -28.53 23.66 22.33
N ASP A 276 -27.92 24.79 21.99
CA ASP A 276 -26.70 25.31 22.62
C ASP A 276 -26.90 26.79 22.98
N SER A 277 -27.24 27.05 24.25
CA SER A 277 -27.47 28.43 24.73
C SER A 277 -26.20 29.28 24.73
N THR A 278 -25.02 28.65 24.68
CA THR A 278 -23.70 29.30 24.71
C THR A 278 -23.19 29.69 23.32
N LEU A 279 -23.92 29.38 22.25
CA LEU A 279 -23.57 29.82 20.90
C LEU A 279 -23.59 31.35 20.82
N ASP A 280 -22.46 31.94 20.45
CA ASP A 280 -22.17 33.39 20.54
C ASP A 280 -22.41 34.14 19.22
N PHE A 281 -22.84 33.44 18.17
CA PHE A 281 -23.25 34.00 16.90
C PHE A 281 -24.53 33.34 16.37
N ASP A 282 -25.21 34.02 15.46
CA ASP A 282 -26.46 33.55 14.86
C ASP A 282 -26.22 33.12 13.41
N LEU A 283 -26.54 31.86 13.08
CA LEU A 283 -26.30 31.31 11.74
C LEU A 283 -27.05 32.08 10.63
N ASN A 284 -28.16 32.74 10.98
CA ASN A 284 -28.97 33.50 10.01
C ASN A 284 -28.50 34.95 9.80
N GLN A 285 -27.47 35.40 10.53
CA GLN A 285 -26.95 36.76 10.44
C GLN A 285 -25.78 36.88 9.44
N TYR A 286 -25.50 38.12 9.04
CA TYR A 286 -24.31 38.44 8.26
C TYR A 286 -23.08 38.51 9.18
N ASN A 287 -21.98 37.92 8.74
CA ASN A 287 -20.66 38.11 9.33
C ASN A 287 -19.99 39.40 8.83
N GLU A 288 -18.84 39.72 9.40
CA GLU A 288 -18.06 40.92 9.11
C GLU A 288 -17.45 40.93 7.69
N TYR A 289 -17.51 39.80 6.97
CA TYR A 289 -17.11 39.67 5.57
C TYR A 289 -18.26 39.96 4.59
N GLY A 290 -19.45 40.34 5.10
CA GLY A 290 -20.65 40.61 4.32
C GLY A 290 -21.30 39.34 3.77
N ASN A 291 -21.07 38.18 4.40
CA ASN A 291 -21.68 36.91 4.02
C ASN A 291 -22.65 36.47 5.11
N THR A 292 -23.80 35.90 4.75
CA THR A 292 -24.63 35.18 5.74
C THR A 292 -23.83 33.99 6.25
N ILE A 293 -23.81 33.78 7.58
CA ILE A 293 -23.06 32.69 8.20
C ILE A 293 -23.51 31.34 7.63
N LEU A 294 -24.81 31.11 7.53
CA LEU A 294 -25.38 30.05 6.71
C LEU A 294 -25.47 30.52 5.24
N GLN A 295 -24.74 29.86 4.35
CA GLN A 295 -24.70 30.26 2.94
C GLN A 295 -25.98 29.79 2.21
N LYS A 296 -26.53 30.65 1.34
CA LYS A 296 -27.74 30.31 0.57
C LYS A 296 -27.48 29.08 -0.33
N GLY A 297 -28.27 28.03 -0.14
CA GLY A 297 -28.18 26.78 -0.90
C GLY A 297 -27.15 25.78 -0.38
N ILE A 298 -26.52 26.05 0.77
CA ILE A 298 -25.62 25.12 1.46
C ILE A 298 -26.19 24.88 2.86
N SER A 299 -26.57 23.64 3.16
CA SER A 299 -27.01 23.27 4.50
C SER A 299 -25.80 23.16 5.43
N ALA A 300 -25.87 23.82 6.59
CA ALA A 300 -24.89 23.61 7.65
C ALA A 300 -24.93 22.15 8.12
N LYS A 301 -23.80 21.63 8.59
CA LYS A 301 -23.74 20.30 9.19
C LYS A 301 -23.13 20.36 10.57
N VAL A 302 -23.50 19.42 11.42
CA VAL A 302 -23.01 19.26 12.77
C VAL A 302 -22.20 17.97 12.86
N ILE A 303 -20.96 18.08 13.32
CA ILE A 303 -20.10 16.94 13.63
C ILE A 303 -20.02 16.80 15.14
N PHE A 304 -20.61 15.76 15.70
CA PHE A 304 -20.48 15.45 17.12
C PHE A 304 -19.07 14.90 17.41
N GLN A 305 -18.45 15.43 18.46
CA GLN A 305 -17.11 15.02 18.91
C GLN A 305 -17.19 13.99 20.03
N THR A 306 -18.30 13.96 20.77
CA THR A 306 -18.55 13.04 21.89
C THR A 306 -20.00 12.55 21.88
N GLY A 307 -20.30 11.58 22.72
CA GLY A 307 -21.65 11.02 22.88
C GLY A 307 -21.98 9.95 21.84
N ASP A 308 -23.25 9.54 21.82
CA ASP A 308 -23.75 8.45 20.95
C ASP A 308 -23.64 8.78 19.46
N LEU A 309 -23.51 10.06 19.12
CA LEU A 309 -23.39 10.57 17.75
C LEU A 309 -21.95 10.89 17.33
N ALA A 310 -20.96 10.64 18.19
CA ALA A 310 -19.56 10.97 17.91
C ALA A 310 -19.09 10.43 16.56
N GLY A 311 -18.55 11.31 15.71
CA GLY A 311 -18.08 10.97 14.36
C GLY A 311 -19.11 11.07 13.25
N TYR A 312 -20.41 11.15 13.57
CA TYR A 312 -21.42 11.42 12.57
C TYR A 312 -21.45 12.90 12.17
N THR A 313 -21.51 13.13 10.86
CA THR A 313 -21.78 14.44 10.26
C THR A 313 -23.26 14.49 9.87
N LEU A 314 -24.04 15.31 10.56
CA LEU A 314 -25.49 15.40 10.38
C LEU A 314 -25.88 16.74 9.78
N GLU A 315 -26.65 16.71 8.70
CA GLU A 315 -27.14 17.92 8.03
C GLU A 315 -28.20 18.60 8.90
N VAL A 316 -28.11 19.92 9.04
CA VAL A 316 -29.16 20.72 9.66
C VAL A 316 -30.25 20.93 8.62
N LYS A 317 -31.49 20.60 8.97
CA LYS A 317 -32.66 20.78 8.09
C LYS A 317 -32.74 22.23 7.61
N GLU A 318 -33.20 22.44 6.38
CA GLU A 318 -33.48 23.79 5.86
C GLU A 318 -34.43 24.55 6.81
N TYR A 319 -34.06 25.77 7.21
CA TYR A 319 -34.72 26.56 8.26
C TYR A 319 -34.82 25.86 9.63
N GLY A 320 -33.98 24.85 9.87
CA GLY A 320 -33.96 24.04 11.09
C GLY A 320 -33.22 24.67 12.27
N PHE A 321 -32.63 25.85 12.08
CA PHE A 321 -31.98 26.62 13.15
C PHE A 321 -32.87 27.75 13.65
N ASP A 322 -33.21 27.72 14.95
CA ASP A 322 -33.96 28.77 15.64
C ASP A 322 -32.99 29.74 16.33
N SER A 323 -32.96 31.00 15.87
CA SER A 323 -32.07 32.03 16.40
C SER A 323 -32.37 32.46 17.85
N THR A 324 -33.61 32.30 18.32
CA THR A 324 -34.02 32.71 19.68
C THR A 324 -33.61 31.66 20.70
N THR A 325 -33.91 30.39 20.42
CA THR A 325 -33.62 29.28 21.33
C THR A 325 -32.28 28.61 21.06
N LYS A 326 -31.59 29.01 19.96
CA LYS A 326 -30.34 28.41 19.48
C LYS A 326 -30.46 26.90 19.29
N THR A 327 -31.61 26.49 18.76
CA THR A 327 -31.98 25.09 18.57
C THR A 327 -31.67 24.65 17.15
N PHE A 328 -31.03 23.51 17.01
CA PHE A 328 -30.75 22.84 15.75
C PHE A 328 -31.73 21.69 15.56
N THR A 329 -32.31 21.59 14.37
CA THR A 329 -33.09 20.43 13.91
C THR A 329 -32.28 19.70 12.84
N LEU A 330 -31.84 18.49 13.15
CA LEU A 330 -31.01 17.65 12.29
C LEU A 330 -31.88 16.84 11.32
N LEU A 331 -31.28 16.44 10.21
CA LEU A 331 -31.76 15.38 9.34
C LEU A 331 -31.13 14.05 9.77
N LYS A 332 -31.82 12.95 9.43
CA LYS A 332 -31.21 11.63 9.54
C LYS A 332 -30.05 11.51 8.55
N ASN A 333 -29.00 10.83 8.96
CA ASN A 333 -27.92 10.43 8.09
C ASN A 333 -28.45 9.48 7.00
N GLN A 334 -28.18 9.80 5.74
CA GLN A 334 -28.60 8.98 4.59
C GLN A 334 -27.52 7.97 4.17
N ASP A 335 -26.28 8.18 4.61
CA ASP A 335 -25.14 7.31 4.29
C ASP A 335 -25.04 6.12 5.25
N GLU A 336 -25.52 6.29 6.49
CA GLU A 336 -25.64 5.19 7.46
C GLU A 336 -26.76 4.24 7.03
N LYS A 337 -26.43 2.95 6.92
CA LYS A 337 -27.36 1.91 6.45
C LYS A 337 -27.80 0.94 7.55
N SER A 338 -27.05 0.88 8.64
CA SER A 338 -27.28 -0.08 9.72
C SER A 338 -28.25 0.48 10.76
N PHE A 339 -28.18 1.79 11.02
CA PHE A 339 -28.97 2.44 12.05
C PHE A 339 -29.61 3.75 11.56
N ASP A 340 -30.81 4.02 12.06
CA ASP A 340 -31.37 5.37 12.00
C ASP A 340 -30.57 6.29 12.94
N ILE A 341 -29.94 7.33 12.38
CA ILE A 341 -29.12 8.26 13.15
C ILE A 341 -29.45 9.71 12.73
N PRO A 342 -29.98 10.56 13.63
CA PRO A 342 -30.38 10.25 15.01
C PRO A 342 -31.63 9.36 15.09
N SER A 343 -31.76 8.64 16.20
CA SER A 343 -32.92 7.82 16.58
C SER A 343 -33.18 7.91 18.09
N ASP A 344 -34.20 7.19 18.57
CA ASP A 344 -34.46 7.18 20.00
C ASP A 344 -33.33 6.59 20.84
N THR A 345 -32.54 5.68 20.24
CA THR A 345 -31.36 5.08 20.87
C THR A 345 -30.12 5.97 20.68
N PHE A 346 -29.87 6.43 19.46
CA PHE A 346 -28.70 7.25 19.12
C PHE A 346 -29.12 8.71 18.96
N ARG A 347 -29.06 9.49 20.04
CA ARG A 347 -29.48 10.89 20.06
C ARG A 347 -28.46 11.78 20.76
N PRO A 348 -28.47 13.10 20.52
CA PRO A 348 -27.65 14.02 21.30
C PRO A 348 -28.03 13.94 22.79
N GLN A 349 -27.03 14.10 23.67
CA GLN A 349 -27.20 14.21 25.11
C GLN A 349 -26.66 15.54 25.63
N VAL A 350 -27.19 16.00 26.77
CA VAL A 350 -26.68 17.21 27.42
C VAL A 350 -25.23 16.99 27.84
N GLY A 351 -24.35 17.91 27.45
CA GLY A 351 -22.90 17.82 27.67
C GLY A 351 -22.11 17.38 26.44
N ASP A 352 -22.76 16.84 25.41
CA ASP A 352 -22.08 16.42 24.18
C ASP A 352 -21.42 17.60 23.47
N LYS A 353 -20.22 17.37 22.95
CA LYS A 353 -19.44 18.36 22.21
C LYS A 353 -19.71 18.22 20.72
N TYR A 354 -19.78 19.34 20.01
CA TYR A 354 -20.04 19.34 18.56
C TYR A 354 -19.33 20.50 17.85
N ILE A 355 -19.14 20.36 16.54
CA ILE A 355 -18.57 21.38 15.66
C ILE A 355 -19.54 21.62 14.50
N ILE A 356 -19.76 22.87 14.14
CA ILE A 356 -20.55 23.25 12.96
C ILE A 356 -19.61 23.40 11.77
N ILE A 357 -19.95 22.78 10.65
CA ILE A 357 -19.24 22.90 9.38
C ILE A 357 -20.18 23.39 8.26
N ASP A 358 -19.60 23.73 7.11
CA ASP A 358 -20.28 24.29 5.95
C ASP A 358 -20.93 25.67 6.22
N ILE A 359 -20.30 26.47 7.08
CA ILE A 359 -20.71 27.84 7.43
C ILE A 359 -19.60 28.87 7.18
N ALA A 360 -19.94 30.13 6.92
CA ALA A 360 -18.97 31.23 6.87
C ALA A 360 -18.72 31.79 8.28
N MET A 361 -17.64 31.34 8.93
CA MET A 361 -17.37 31.71 10.33
C MET A 361 -17.15 33.21 10.56
N PRO A 362 -17.55 33.75 11.73
CA PRO A 362 -17.25 35.14 12.12
C PRO A 362 -15.76 35.44 12.19
N LYS A 363 -15.41 36.72 12.07
CA LYS A 363 -14.01 37.18 12.00
C LYS A 363 -13.15 36.74 13.20
N SER A 364 -13.68 36.75 14.41
CA SER A 364 -12.95 36.32 15.61
C SER A 364 -12.43 34.88 15.52
N TYR A 365 -13.26 33.96 15.02
CA TYR A 365 -12.90 32.55 14.83
C TYR A 365 -11.90 32.36 13.67
N VAL A 366 -12.04 33.16 12.61
CA VAL A 366 -11.07 33.17 11.50
C VAL A 366 -9.71 33.65 12.00
N ASP A 367 -9.65 34.78 12.71
CA ASP A 367 -8.41 35.35 13.22
C ASP A 367 -7.72 34.39 14.22
N ASN A 368 -8.48 33.74 15.11
CA ASN A 368 -7.95 32.73 16.02
C ASN A 368 -7.34 31.54 15.27
N ALA A 369 -8.02 31.04 14.22
CA ALA A 369 -7.51 29.94 13.41
C ALA A 369 -6.25 30.35 12.62
N GLU A 370 -6.16 31.60 12.14
CA GLU A 370 -4.94 32.11 11.50
C GLU A 370 -3.74 32.09 12.47
N GLN A 371 -3.97 32.46 13.74
CA GLN A 371 -2.94 32.41 14.78
C GLN A 371 -2.56 30.97 15.15
N GLU A 372 -3.54 30.08 15.28
CA GLU A 372 -3.33 28.64 15.50
C GLU A 372 -2.48 28.05 14.37
N LEU A 373 -2.79 28.39 13.11
CA LEU A 373 -2.02 27.96 11.94
C LEU A 373 -0.59 28.48 11.98
N GLN A 374 -0.37 29.75 12.38
CA GLN A 374 0.98 30.30 12.51
C GLN A 374 1.78 29.62 13.62
N ALA A 375 1.16 29.34 14.76
CA ALA A 375 1.80 28.63 15.87
C ALA A 375 2.22 27.21 15.45
N ALA A 376 1.30 26.44 14.84
CA ALA A 376 1.59 25.10 14.33
C ALA A 376 2.68 25.10 13.24
N ALA A 377 2.67 26.10 12.36
CA ALA A 377 3.69 26.29 11.34
C ALA A 377 5.06 26.62 11.96
N GLN A 378 5.09 27.45 13.01
CA GLN A 378 6.32 27.77 13.72
C GLN A 378 6.92 26.53 14.40
N GLU A 379 6.09 25.71 15.06
CA GLU A 379 6.53 24.45 15.63
C GLU A 379 7.10 23.50 14.57
N TYR A 380 6.45 23.40 13.41
CA TYR A 380 6.97 22.62 12.29
C TYR A 380 8.31 23.15 11.79
N LEU A 381 8.44 24.46 11.58
CA LEU A 381 9.68 25.08 11.12
C LEU A 381 10.81 24.92 12.16
N ASP A 382 10.50 25.04 13.44
CA ASP A 382 11.47 24.87 14.52
C ASP A 382 12.05 23.45 14.55
N LYS A 383 11.22 22.45 14.24
CA LYS A 383 11.65 21.06 14.13
C LYS A 383 12.46 20.79 12.85
N ASN A 384 12.14 21.44 11.73
CA ASN A 384 12.67 21.09 10.41
C ASN A 384 13.70 22.07 9.83
N SER A 385 14.03 23.16 10.55
CA SER A 385 14.98 24.20 10.09
C SER A 385 16.45 23.91 10.32
N LYS A 386 16.79 22.74 10.86
CA LYS A 386 18.17 22.29 11.04
C LYS A 386 18.35 20.93 10.40
N GLN A 387 19.52 20.73 9.77
CA GLN A 387 19.91 19.41 9.30
C GLN A 387 19.94 18.45 10.48
N ARG A 388 19.19 17.36 10.41
CA ARG A 388 19.18 16.32 11.44
C ARG A 388 20.25 15.28 11.13
N PHE A 389 20.76 14.69 12.21
CA PHE A 389 21.76 13.63 12.17
C PHE A 389 21.32 12.45 13.02
N ILE A 390 21.71 11.26 12.57
CA ILE A 390 21.75 10.05 13.39
C ILE A 390 23.22 9.80 13.72
N TYR A 391 23.50 9.60 15.01
CA TYR A 391 24.82 9.20 15.46
C TYR A 391 24.79 7.71 15.78
N ALA A 392 25.53 6.92 14.99
CA ALA A 392 25.79 5.52 15.30
C ALA A 392 26.93 5.48 16.31
N VAL A 393 26.65 4.97 17.51
CA VAL A 393 27.55 4.98 18.65
C VAL A 393 28.07 3.57 18.89
N GLU A 394 29.39 3.46 19.04
CA GLU A 394 30.10 2.22 19.35
C GLU A 394 30.77 2.32 20.74
N PRO A 395 30.08 1.91 21.81
CA PRO A 395 30.64 1.83 23.16
C PRO A 395 31.80 0.84 23.33
N ASP A 396 32.56 1.00 24.41
CA ASP A 396 33.51 -0.02 24.87
C ASP A 396 32.83 -1.05 25.79
N PRO A 397 32.70 -2.33 25.39
CA PRO A 397 32.05 -3.36 26.21
C PRO A 397 32.69 -3.54 27.59
N ILE A 398 34.01 -3.33 27.72
CA ILE A 398 34.72 -3.46 29.00
C ILE A 398 34.30 -2.33 29.95
N TYR A 399 34.18 -1.11 29.41
CA TYR A 399 33.72 0.04 30.19
C TYR A 399 32.26 -0.12 30.61
N LEU A 400 31.39 -0.51 29.67
CA LEU A 400 29.96 -0.72 29.95
C LEU A 400 29.75 -1.77 31.04
N LYS A 401 30.53 -2.86 31.02
CA LYS A 401 30.51 -3.87 32.07
C LYS A 401 30.91 -3.31 33.44
N LYS A 402 31.91 -2.43 33.49
CA LYS A 402 32.39 -1.81 34.74
C LYS A 402 31.32 -0.96 35.41
N ILE A 403 30.49 -0.26 34.63
CA ILE A 403 29.44 0.63 35.14
C ILE A 403 28.07 -0.06 35.25
N ASN A 404 28.00 -1.37 34.97
CA ASN A 404 26.75 -2.14 34.90
C ASN A 404 25.70 -1.44 34.00
N PHE A 405 26.13 -1.08 32.79
CA PHE A 405 25.32 -0.30 31.86
C PHE A 405 24.04 -1.04 31.47
N ASN A 406 22.89 -0.38 31.66
CA ASN A 406 21.57 -0.91 31.33
C ASN A 406 20.71 0.17 30.66
N LEU A 407 20.90 0.32 29.36
CA LEU A 407 20.17 1.28 28.54
C LEU A 407 18.91 0.66 27.94
N LYS A 408 17.79 1.38 28.06
CA LYS A 408 16.51 1.02 27.44
C LYS A 408 16.26 1.90 26.22
N LEU A 409 15.61 1.32 25.21
CA LEU A 409 15.15 2.04 24.03
C LEU A 409 14.24 3.22 24.43
N GLY A 410 14.36 4.35 23.73
CA GLY A 410 13.60 5.58 23.98
C GLY A 410 14.19 6.49 25.05
N HIS A 411 15.04 5.98 25.96
CA HIS A 411 15.72 6.81 26.96
C HIS A 411 16.75 7.74 26.33
N THR A 412 17.10 8.82 27.03
CA THR A 412 18.19 9.72 26.63
C THR A 412 19.49 9.39 27.37
N VAL A 413 20.61 9.62 26.69
CA VAL A 413 21.97 9.48 27.23
C VAL A 413 22.67 10.82 27.06
N ARG A 414 23.39 11.28 28.10
CA ARG A 414 24.20 12.49 28.00
C ARG A 414 25.37 12.19 27.09
N PHE A 415 25.40 12.84 25.94
CA PHE A 415 26.43 12.66 24.94
C PHE A 415 27.27 13.91 24.83
N LYS A 416 28.59 13.75 25.00
CA LYS A 416 29.52 14.87 24.99
C LYS A 416 30.65 14.64 23.99
N ASP A 417 30.72 15.53 23.01
CA ASP A 417 31.76 15.55 21.99
C ASP A 417 32.03 17.01 21.54
N THR A 418 33.28 17.44 21.66
CA THR A 418 33.69 18.82 21.36
C THR A 418 33.71 19.11 19.86
N ASP A 419 34.10 18.14 19.04
CA ASP A 419 34.27 18.33 17.60
C ASP A 419 32.93 18.38 16.87
N PHE A 420 31.93 17.65 17.39
CA PHE A 420 30.54 17.77 16.94
C PHE A 420 29.76 18.89 17.64
N ASN A 421 30.37 19.60 18.61
CA ASN A 421 29.72 20.62 19.41
C ASN A 421 28.41 20.12 20.05
N LEU A 422 28.48 18.92 20.65
CA LEU A 422 27.37 18.25 21.33
C LEU A 422 27.70 18.11 22.81
N ASP A 423 26.81 18.62 23.67
CA ASP A 423 26.80 18.33 25.09
C ASP A 423 25.33 18.37 25.53
N ASP A 424 24.61 17.29 25.21
CA ASP A 424 23.16 17.22 25.43
C ASP A 424 22.67 15.80 25.74
N ASP A 425 21.46 15.69 26.28
CA ASP A 425 20.77 14.43 26.51
C ASP A 425 20.09 13.97 25.21
N ILE A 426 20.80 13.15 24.44
CA ILE A 426 20.36 12.72 23.11
C ILE A 426 19.59 11.39 23.24
N ARG A 427 18.50 11.27 22.48
CA ARG A 427 17.56 10.15 22.56
C ARG A 427 18.06 8.92 21.80
N VAL A 428 17.88 7.74 22.40
CA VAL A 428 18.25 6.45 21.82
C VAL A 428 17.08 5.89 21.00
N ILE A 429 17.30 5.72 19.70
CA ILE A 429 16.28 5.28 18.73
C ILE A 429 16.48 3.85 18.22
N SER A 430 17.68 3.28 18.39
CA SER A 430 18.00 1.92 18.01
C SER A 430 18.99 1.35 19.01
N ILE A 431 18.82 0.10 19.41
CA ILE A 431 19.80 -0.65 20.19
C ILE A 431 20.00 -2.01 19.53
N THR A 432 21.25 -2.34 19.22
CA THR A 432 21.68 -3.65 18.77
C THR A 432 22.55 -4.27 19.86
N ARG A 433 22.20 -5.45 20.36
CA ARG A 433 22.98 -6.19 21.36
C ARG A 433 23.40 -7.53 20.81
N ASP A 434 24.66 -7.91 20.99
CA ASP A 434 25.11 -9.29 20.73
C ASP A 434 24.38 -10.25 21.68
N ILE A 435 24.02 -11.44 21.21
CA ILE A 435 23.28 -12.41 22.04
C ILE A 435 24.15 -13.08 23.11
N ASN A 436 25.45 -13.18 22.90
CA ASN A 436 26.40 -13.87 23.76
C ASN A 436 27.13 -12.92 24.72
N ASN A 437 27.14 -11.60 24.46
CA ASN A 437 27.74 -10.59 25.30
C ASN A 437 26.80 -9.39 25.51
N PRO A 438 26.13 -9.27 26.68
CA PRO A 438 25.16 -8.20 26.94
C PRO A 438 25.74 -6.79 26.94
N TYR A 439 27.08 -6.66 27.05
CA TYR A 439 27.77 -5.38 27.02
C TYR A 439 28.37 -5.05 25.65
N ASP A 440 28.33 -5.99 24.70
CA ASP A 440 28.64 -5.71 23.30
C ASP A 440 27.38 -5.20 22.63
N ILE A 441 27.23 -3.88 22.72
CA ILE A 441 26.05 -3.17 22.23
C ILE A 441 26.52 -2.06 21.30
N SER A 442 25.74 -1.78 20.27
CA SER A 442 25.78 -0.53 19.53
C SER A 442 24.39 0.09 19.58
N PHE A 443 24.31 1.41 19.48
CA PHE A 443 23.02 2.08 19.48
C PHE A 443 23.08 3.36 18.66
N GLU A 444 21.93 3.76 18.16
CA GLU A 444 21.78 5.00 17.39
C GLU A 444 21.08 6.04 18.27
N ILE A 445 21.61 7.25 18.26
CA ILE A 445 21.04 8.40 18.97
C ILE A 445 20.70 9.53 17.99
N THR A 446 19.65 10.27 18.30
CA THR A 446 19.26 11.47 17.56
C THR A 446 18.59 12.50 18.47
N GLU A 447 18.73 13.78 18.13
CA GLU A 447 18.13 14.90 18.87
C GLU A 447 16.59 14.89 18.79
N GLN A 448 16.04 14.41 17.68
CA GLN A 448 14.59 14.30 17.48
C GLN A 448 14.24 12.95 16.87
N ALA A 449 13.56 12.11 17.66
CA ALA A 449 12.94 10.91 17.14
C ALA A 449 11.72 11.31 16.30
N THR A 450 11.66 10.82 15.06
CA THR A 450 10.44 10.89 14.25
C THR A 450 9.94 9.47 14.03
N ILE A 451 8.63 9.31 13.91
CA ILE A 451 8.02 8.03 13.54
C ILE A 451 8.53 7.69 12.13
N THR A 452 9.49 6.78 12.05
CA THR A 452 10.08 6.35 10.78
C THR A 452 9.07 5.49 10.04
N GLN A 453 8.90 5.71 8.73
CA GLN A 453 7.89 5.07 7.86
C GLN A 453 8.11 3.56 7.61
N ILE A 454 8.58 2.78 8.60
CA ILE A 454 9.02 1.39 8.42
C ILE A 454 7.93 0.39 8.79
N VAL A 455 6.97 0.71 9.67
CA VAL A 455 5.81 -0.16 9.84
C VAL A 455 4.97 -0.21 8.56
N ARG A 456 4.96 0.88 7.78
CA ARG A 456 4.47 0.87 6.40
C ARG A 456 5.18 -0.18 5.54
N ASN A 457 6.51 -0.34 5.63
CA ASN A 457 7.25 -1.37 4.88
C ASN A 457 6.94 -2.82 5.32
N TYR A 458 6.62 -3.05 6.60
CA TYR A 458 6.14 -4.38 7.05
C TYR A 458 4.74 -4.68 6.52
N ILE A 459 3.83 -3.69 6.57
CA ILE A 459 2.46 -3.76 6.01
C ILE A 459 2.50 -3.87 4.48
N GLU A 460 3.41 -3.17 3.81
CA GLU A 460 3.57 -3.16 2.36
C GLU A 460 4.21 -4.45 1.84
N LYS A 461 5.13 -5.09 2.59
CA LYS A 461 5.61 -6.44 2.27
C LYS A 461 4.49 -7.47 2.36
N GLU A 462 3.62 -7.39 3.37
CA GLU A 462 2.45 -8.26 3.50
C GLU A 462 1.42 -7.98 2.38
N LYS A 463 1.14 -6.71 2.09
CA LYS A 463 0.27 -6.30 0.97
C LYS A 463 0.87 -6.72 -0.39
N ALA A 464 2.19 -6.68 -0.59
CA ALA A 464 2.82 -7.12 -1.83
C ALA A 464 2.71 -8.64 -2.03
N GLN A 465 2.92 -9.44 -0.98
CA GLN A 465 2.76 -10.90 -1.07
C GLN A 465 1.29 -11.32 -1.22
N THR A 466 0.36 -10.59 -0.58
CA THR A 466 -1.08 -10.86 -0.66
C THR A 466 -1.69 -10.35 -1.97
N ALA A 467 -1.22 -9.20 -2.49
CA ALA A 467 -1.59 -8.66 -3.80
C ALA A 467 -1.22 -9.61 -4.93
N ILE A 468 -0.06 -10.29 -4.86
CA ILE A 468 0.31 -11.29 -5.88
C ILE A 468 -0.71 -12.45 -5.94
N LYS A 469 -1.25 -12.90 -4.80
CA LYS A 469 -2.31 -13.94 -4.75
C LYS A 469 -3.71 -13.41 -5.09
N LYS A 470 -4.05 -12.17 -4.69
CA LYS A 470 -5.35 -11.53 -4.95
C LYS A 470 -5.47 -11.09 -6.43
N GLN A 471 -4.38 -10.59 -7.03
CA GLN A 471 -4.27 -10.27 -8.45
C GLN A 471 -4.48 -11.52 -9.32
N GLN A 472 -3.91 -12.66 -8.95
CA GLN A 472 -4.13 -13.92 -9.68
C GLN A 472 -5.60 -14.39 -9.66
N LYS A 473 -6.34 -14.19 -8.55
CA LYS A 473 -7.79 -14.48 -8.48
C LYS A 473 -8.64 -13.44 -9.20
N TYR A 474 -8.34 -12.15 -9.02
CA TYR A 474 -9.07 -11.03 -9.64
C TYR A 474 -8.92 -11.03 -11.17
N ASN A 475 -7.75 -11.44 -11.67
CA ASN A 475 -7.46 -11.55 -13.11
C ASN A 475 -8.28 -12.65 -13.79
N ALA A 476 -8.60 -13.75 -13.09
CA ALA A 476 -9.46 -14.81 -13.63
C ALA A 476 -10.94 -14.38 -13.67
N GLU A 477 -11.39 -13.66 -12.64
CA GLU A 477 -12.77 -13.18 -12.51
C GLU A 477 -13.11 -12.10 -13.57
N MET A 478 -12.19 -11.14 -13.82
CA MET A 478 -12.38 -10.13 -14.87
C MET A 478 -12.34 -10.72 -16.28
N ALA A 479 -11.42 -11.65 -16.56
CA ALA A 479 -11.39 -12.36 -17.85
C ALA A 479 -12.67 -13.17 -18.07
N ARG A 480 -13.20 -13.81 -17.01
CA ARG A 480 -14.50 -14.50 -17.02
C ARG A 480 -15.66 -13.55 -17.28
N ARG A 481 -15.71 -12.38 -16.64
CA ARG A 481 -16.77 -11.37 -16.86
C ARG A 481 -16.74 -10.79 -18.27
N SER A 482 -15.56 -10.43 -18.77
CA SER A 482 -15.38 -9.95 -20.15
C SER A 482 -15.80 -11.02 -21.17
N PHE A 483 -15.46 -12.29 -20.91
CA PHE A 483 -15.89 -13.42 -21.73
C PHE A 483 -17.41 -13.67 -21.67
N LEU A 484 -18.02 -13.70 -20.47
CA LEU A 484 -19.47 -13.89 -20.32
C LEU A 484 -20.25 -12.78 -21.03
N PHE A 485 -19.76 -11.54 -20.96
CA PHE A 485 -20.31 -10.40 -21.70
C PHE A 485 -20.14 -10.57 -23.22
N ALA A 486 -18.99 -11.05 -23.68
CA ALA A 486 -18.75 -11.35 -25.10
C ALA A 486 -19.61 -12.52 -25.62
N GLU A 487 -19.89 -13.54 -24.78
CA GLU A 487 -20.79 -14.65 -25.07
C GLU A 487 -22.26 -14.22 -25.06
N GLU A 488 -22.64 -13.33 -24.15
CA GLU A 488 -23.95 -12.68 -24.11
C GLU A 488 -24.19 -11.85 -25.37
N ILE A 489 -23.23 -11.02 -25.80
CA ILE A 489 -23.32 -10.30 -27.08
C ILE A 489 -23.43 -11.29 -28.24
N LYS A 490 -22.58 -12.32 -28.29
CA LYS A 490 -22.63 -13.33 -29.37
C LYS A 490 -23.98 -14.03 -29.48
N ASN A 491 -24.61 -14.36 -28.34
CA ASN A 491 -25.90 -15.06 -28.32
C ASN A 491 -27.09 -14.12 -28.55
N ASN A 492 -26.91 -12.81 -28.37
CA ASN A 492 -27.96 -11.80 -28.53
C ASN A 492 -27.81 -10.94 -29.80
N VAL A 493 -26.73 -11.10 -30.58
CA VAL A 493 -26.61 -10.52 -31.92
C VAL A 493 -27.55 -11.26 -32.86
N PHE A 494 -28.53 -10.55 -33.41
CA PHE A 494 -29.48 -11.07 -34.38
C PHE A 494 -29.48 -10.20 -35.63
N ASP A 495 -29.80 -10.82 -36.77
CA ASP A 495 -30.02 -10.11 -38.03
C ASP A 495 -31.38 -9.40 -37.96
N ASN A 496 -31.35 -8.09 -37.75
CA ASN A 496 -32.54 -7.26 -37.64
C ASN A 496 -33.19 -6.95 -39.01
N GLU A 497 -32.52 -7.25 -40.11
CA GLU A 497 -32.97 -6.97 -41.49
C GLU A 497 -33.33 -8.25 -42.27
N GLY A 498 -33.00 -9.42 -41.74
CA GLY A 498 -33.46 -10.74 -42.23
C GLY A 498 -32.82 -11.20 -43.54
N TYR A 499 -31.62 -10.71 -43.85
CA TYR A 499 -30.92 -10.90 -45.12
C TYR A 499 -29.85 -12.02 -45.09
N PHE A 500 -29.47 -12.56 -43.93
CA PHE A 500 -28.33 -13.49 -43.82
C PHE A 500 -28.64 -14.95 -44.19
N ASP A 501 -27.94 -15.50 -45.19
CA ASP A 501 -27.93 -16.94 -45.52
C ASP A 501 -26.73 -17.66 -44.86
N ALA A 502 -27.04 -18.66 -44.03
CA ALA A 502 -26.09 -19.34 -43.15
C ALA A 502 -25.36 -20.56 -43.75
N GLN A 503 -25.62 -20.97 -45.00
CA GLN A 503 -25.19 -22.30 -45.47
C GLN A 503 -23.86 -22.36 -46.25
N LYS A 504 -23.31 -21.25 -46.75
CA LYS A 504 -21.94 -21.16 -47.33
C LYS A 504 -21.57 -19.70 -47.67
N ILE A 505 -20.79 -19.06 -46.81
CA ILE A 505 -20.40 -17.65 -46.97
C ILE A 505 -19.12 -17.56 -47.81
N LYS A 506 -19.24 -17.30 -49.13
CA LYS A 506 -18.16 -16.80 -50.02
C LYS A 506 -18.56 -15.45 -50.62
N PRO A 507 -18.74 -14.40 -49.81
CA PRO A 507 -19.35 -13.18 -50.26
C PRO A 507 -18.29 -12.27 -50.87
N LEU A 508 -18.70 -11.41 -51.80
CA LEU A 508 -17.83 -10.36 -52.32
C LEU A 508 -17.51 -9.30 -51.23
N SER A 509 -18.44 -9.09 -50.28
CA SER A 509 -18.29 -8.24 -49.09
C SER A 509 -19.02 -8.83 -47.89
N ILE A 510 -18.50 -8.65 -46.67
CA ILE A 510 -19.18 -9.05 -45.43
C ILE A 510 -19.62 -7.76 -44.71
N GLU A 511 -20.93 -7.56 -44.60
CA GLU A 511 -21.53 -6.56 -43.71
C GLU A 511 -22.06 -7.31 -42.48
N THR A 512 -21.56 -6.98 -41.28
CA THR A 512 -21.98 -7.65 -40.03
C THR A 512 -21.83 -6.71 -38.84
N GLY A 513 -22.74 -6.81 -37.87
CA GLY A 513 -22.64 -6.10 -36.59
C GLY A 513 -21.53 -6.63 -35.68
N MET A 514 -21.12 -7.89 -35.85
CA MET A 514 -19.98 -8.48 -35.17
C MET A 514 -19.39 -9.64 -36.00
N LEU A 515 -18.06 -9.70 -36.11
CA LEU A 515 -17.33 -10.85 -36.62
C LEU A 515 -16.57 -11.51 -35.47
N SER A 516 -16.89 -12.76 -35.16
CA SER A 516 -16.17 -13.57 -34.19
C SER A 516 -15.49 -14.74 -34.88
N VAL A 517 -14.17 -14.83 -34.76
CA VAL A 517 -13.33 -15.87 -35.35
C VAL A 517 -12.70 -16.69 -34.23
N GLY A 518 -13.03 -17.98 -34.18
CA GLY A 518 -12.54 -18.92 -33.17
C GLY A 518 -13.64 -19.90 -32.73
N SER A 519 -13.25 -21.08 -32.27
CA SER A 519 -14.17 -22.09 -31.72
C SER A 519 -14.05 -22.20 -30.20
N ARG A 520 -15.08 -22.75 -29.53
CA ARG A 520 -15.06 -22.97 -28.07
C ARG A 520 -13.81 -23.77 -27.63
N MET A 521 -13.39 -24.76 -28.42
CA MET A 521 -12.23 -25.62 -28.11
C MET A 521 -10.87 -24.95 -28.36
N GLN A 522 -10.86 -23.78 -29.01
CA GLN A 522 -9.65 -22.97 -29.21
C GLN A 522 -9.51 -21.91 -28.11
N GLN A 523 -10.44 -21.84 -27.14
CA GLN A 523 -10.41 -20.86 -26.04
C GLN A 523 -9.46 -21.28 -24.92
N PHE A 524 -8.18 -21.39 -25.27
CA PHE A 524 -7.11 -21.63 -24.32
C PHE A 524 -5.94 -20.68 -24.57
N SER A 525 -5.20 -20.42 -23.50
CA SER A 525 -3.96 -19.66 -23.51
C SER A 525 -2.78 -20.55 -23.13
N LEU A 526 -1.58 -20.14 -23.55
CA LEU A 526 -0.32 -20.83 -23.31
C LEU A 526 0.68 -19.93 -22.56
N PRO A 527 0.38 -19.54 -21.30
CA PRO A 527 1.28 -18.72 -20.52
C PRO A 527 2.66 -19.37 -20.38
N ASN A 528 3.70 -18.58 -20.67
CA ASN A 528 5.12 -18.96 -20.60
C ASN A 528 5.55 -20.09 -21.55
N ILE A 529 4.74 -20.43 -22.55
CA ILE A 529 5.09 -21.42 -23.59
C ILE A 529 5.39 -20.70 -24.90
N ALA A 530 6.65 -20.76 -25.33
CA ALA A 530 7.07 -20.35 -26.66
C ALA A 530 7.18 -21.59 -27.56
N LEU A 531 6.65 -21.52 -28.79
CA LEU A 531 6.79 -22.57 -29.80
C LEU A 531 7.80 -22.13 -30.86
N SER A 532 8.81 -22.95 -31.11
CA SER A 532 9.83 -22.67 -32.13
C SER A 532 10.14 -23.92 -32.97
N ILE A 533 10.46 -23.71 -34.24
CA ILE A 533 10.93 -24.79 -35.13
C ILE A 533 12.46 -24.84 -35.00
N THR A 534 13.01 -26.04 -34.85
CA THR A 534 14.46 -26.26 -34.81
C THR A 534 15.11 -25.92 -36.16
N SER A 535 16.41 -25.64 -36.16
CA SER A 535 17.15 -25.23 -37.36
C SER A 535 17.10 -26.23 -38.52
N ASP A 536 16.81 -27.51 -38.25
CA ASP A 536 16.63 -28.56 -39.25
C ASP A 536 15.24 -28.57 -39.92
N ASN A 537 14.33 -27.67 -39.53
CA ASN A 537 12.93 -27.58 -39.96
C ASN A 537 12.06 -28.81 -39.67
N LYS A 538 12.53 -29.73 -38.83
CA LYS A 538 11.98 -31.08 -38.67
C LYS A 538 11.49 -31.42 -37.27
N ARG A 539 11.76 -30.56 -36.29
CA ARG A 539 11.29 -30.68 -34.92
C ARG A 539 10.71 -29.35 -34.43
N LEU A 540 9.86 -29.45 -33.42
CA LEU A 540 9.25 -28.33 -32.72
C LEU A 540 9.73 -28.39 -31.27
N HIS A 541 10.30 -27.28 -30.80
CA HIS A 541 10.68 -27.06 -29.41
C HIS A 541 9.62 -26.20 -28.73
N ASN A 542 9.32 -26.54 -27.47
CA ASN A 542 8.50 -25.73 -26.58
C ASN A 542 9.17 -25.53 -25.22
N THR A 543 9.02 -24.34 -24.65
CA THR A 543 9.42 -24.07 -23.25
C THR A 543 8.44 -24.70 -22.26
N ALA A 544 8.86 -24.83 -20.99
CA ALA A 544 7.99 -25.25 -19.91
C ALA A 544 6.98 -24.15 -19.56
N GLY A 545 5.74 -24.54 -19.27
CA GLY A 545 4.68 -23.60 -18.90
C GLY A 545 3.36 -24.31 -18.66
N GLN A 546 2.25 -23.60 -18.86
CA GLN A 546 0.91 -24.13 -18.63
C GLN A 546 -0.01 -23.89 -19.81
N MET A 547 -0.95 -24.80 -20.01
CA MET A 547 -2.11 -24.59 -20.87
C MET A 547 -3.33 -24.36 -19.97
N VAL A 548 -4.05 -23.27 -20.20
CA VAL A 548 -5.25 -22.92 -19.45
C VAL A 548 -6.43 -22.87 -20.42
N HIS A 549 -7.39 -23.78 -20.27
CA HIS A 549 -8.60 -23.81 -21.08
C HIS A 549 -9.79 -23.26 -20.29
N LEU A 550 -10.45 -22.25 -20.85
CA LEU A 550 -11.39 -21.42 -20.11
C LEU A 550 -12.80 -22.01 -20.00
N THR A 551 -13.21 -22.85 -20.95
CA THR A 551 -14.63 -23.27 -21.10
C THR A 551 -14.86 -24.78 -21.16
N ILE A 552 -13.84 -25.59 -20.86
CA ILE A 552 -13.98 -27.05 -20.93
C ILE A 552 -14.68 -27.63 -19.70
N ASP A 553 -14.42 -27.05 -18.52
CA ASP A 553 -15.17 -27.31 -17.30
C ASP A 553 -16.09 -26.10 -17.06
N PRO A 554 -17.41 -26.31 -16.92
CA PRO A 554 -18.38 -25.21 -16.73
C PRO A 554 -18.22 -24.49 -15.38
N ASN A 555 -17.55 -25.09 -14.40
CA ASN A 555 -17.44 -24.55 -13.05
C ASN A 555 -16.17 -23.70 -12.85
N ALA A 556 -15.05 -24.09 -13.46
CA ALA A 556 -13.77 -23.41 -13.31
C ALA A 556 -12.83 -23.62 -14.52
N PRO A 557 -11.88 -22.71 -14.80
CA PRO A 557 -10.85 -22.95 -15.81
C PRO A 557 -10.02 -24.19 -15.49
N ARG A 558 -9.72 -24.97 -16.52
CA ARG A 558 -8.91 -26.18 -16.37
C ARG A 558 -7.48 -25.95 -16.85
N THR A 559 -6.52 -26.36 -16.02
CA THR A 559 -5.09 -26.12 -16.26
C THR A 559 -4.32 -27.43 -16.39
N TRP A 560 -3.42 -27.48 -17.37
CA TRP A 560 -2.44 -28.55 -17.53
C TRP A 560 -1.02 -27.99 -17.58
N ASN A 561 -0.08 -28.69 -16.96
CA ASN A 561 1.34 -28.37 -16.99
C ASN A 561 1.98 -29.00 -18.22
N LEU A 562 2.76 -28.21 -18.95
CA LEU A 562 3.60 -28.67 -20.06
C LEU A 562 5.07 -28.53 -19.66
N ALA A 563 5.81 -29.64 -19.71
CA ALA A 563 7.25 -29.62 -19.55
C ALA A 563 7.92 -29.09 -20.84
N GLU A 564 9.13 -28.55 -20.68
CA GLU A 564 9.99 -28.24 -21.82
C GLU A 564 10.26 -29.53 -22.61
N ASN A 565 10.10 -29.46 -23.94
CA ASN A 565 10.28 -30.63 -24.79
C ASN A 565 10.72 -30.23 -26.20
N THR A 566 11.43 -31.15 -26.86
CA THR A 566 11.62 -31.13 -28.31
C THR A 566 10.94 -32.36 -28.88
N THR A 567 9.99 -32.13 -29.78
CA THR A 567 9.22 -33.20 -30.41
C THR A 567 10.12 -34.13 -31.25
N VAL A 568 9.65 -35.37 -31.41
CA VAL A 568 10.22 -36.29 -32.40
C VAL A 568 10.09 -35.71 -33.80
N GLN A 569 10.97 -36.15 -34.70
CA GLN A 569 10.98 -35.68 -36.08
C GLN A 569 9.63 -35.94 -36.76
N PHE A 570 8.99 -34.88 -37.25
CA PHE A 570 7.77 -34.94 -38.06
C PHE A 570 8.09 -34.76 -39.54
N SER A 571 7.12 -35.04 -40.40
CA SER A 571 7.30 -35.07 -41.85
C SER A 571 7.57 -33.68 -42.45
N ASP A 572 8.03 -33.66 -43.70
CA ASP A 572 8.28 -32.43 -44.47
C ASP A 572 7.00 -31.80 -45.05
N ASN A 573 5.85 -32.48 -44.91
CA ASN A 573 4.53 -32.03 -45.36
C ASN A 573 3.87 -31.09 -44.33
N PHE A 574 2.64 -30.64 -44.61
CA PHE A 574 1.87 -29.84 -43.67
C PHE A 574 1.52 -30.65 -42.43
N ASN A 575 1.76 -30.08 -41.24
CA ASN A 575 1.49 -30.74 -39.97
C ASN A 575 0.64 -29.84 -39.06
N PHE A 576 -0.25 -30.46 -38.29
CA PHE A 576 -1.00 -29.84 -37.20
C PHE A 576 -0.21 -29.91 -35.90
N ILE A 577 -0.38 -28.91 -35.04
CA ILE A 577 0.17 -28.86 -33.69
C ILE A 577 -1.00 -29.03 -32.71
N TYR A 578 -0.99 -30.12 -31.96
CA TYR A 578 -1.96 -30.39 -30.90
C TYR A 578 -1.30 -30.31 -29.53
N ILE A 579 -2.05 -29.80 -28.55
CA ILE A 579 -1.79 -30.06 -27.14
C ILE A 579 -2.60 -31.28 -26.74
N LYS A 580 -1.89 -32.36 -26.43
CA LYS A 580 -2.44 -33.59 -25.90
C LYS A 580 -2.48 -33.47 -24.38
N ALA A 581 -3.68 -33.35 -23.81
CA ALA A 581 -3.88 -33.07 -22.39
C ALA A 581 -4.67 -34.19 -21.70
N ASP A 582 -4.32 -34.52 -20.46
CA ASP A 582 -4.98 -35.57 -19.70
C ASP A 582 -6.46 -35.23 -19.44
N LYS A 583 -7.39 -36.14 -19.74
CA LYS A 583 -8.79 -35.99 -19.30
C LYS A 583 -8.95 -36.15 -17.80
N ILE A 584 -8.07 -36.93 -17.16
CA ILE A 584 -8.00 -37.11 -15.70
C ILE A 584 -6.55 -36.83 -15.30
N GLY A 585 -6.32 -35.72 -14.60
CA GLY A 585 -4.99 -35.21 -14.29
C GLY A 585 -4.77 -33.80 -14.81
N SER A 586 -3.52 -33.34 -14.66
CA SER A 586 -3.09 -31.96 -14.92
C SER A 586 -1.80 -31.90 -15.75
N ASN A 587 -1.47 -32.92 -16.55
CA ASN A 587 -0.32 -32.88 -17.45
C ASN A 587 -0.76 -32.78 -18.92
N ALA A 588 0.08 -32.15 -19.72
CA ALA A 588 -0.09 -32.09 -21.17
C ALA A 588 1.27 -32.14 -21.89
N THR A 589 1.22 -32.52 -23.16
CA THR A 589 2.38 -32.60 -24.06
C THR A 589 2.00 -32.10 -25.44
N ILE A 590 2.99 -31.64 -26.23
CA ILE A 590 2.76 -31.25 -27.62
C ILE A 590 2.94 -32.44 -28.56
N VAL A 591 2.02 -32.57 -29.50
CA VAL A 591 2.05 -33.57 -30.58
C VAL A 591 1.97 -32.85 -31.92
N VAL A 592 2.87 -33.20 -32.85
CA VAL A 592 2.89 -32.66 -34.22
C VAL A 592 2.64 -33.79 -35.21
N THR A 593 1.67 -33.66 -36.11
CA THR A 593 1.27 -34.75 -37.01
C THR A 593 0.53 -34.24 -38.26
N GLU A 594 0.58 -34.98 -39.37
CA GLU A 594 -0.25 -34.73 -40.56
C GLU A 594 -1.72 -35.13 -40.32
N GLN A 595 -1.97 -36.00 -39.34
CA GLN A 595 -3.30 -36.54 -39.08
C GLN A 595 -4.21 -35.50 -38.43
N LYS A 596 -5.44 -35.42 -38.91
CA LYS A 596 -6.50 -34.64 -38.25
C LYS A 596 -7.02 -35.43 -37.07
N ILE A 597 -6.84 -34.90 -35.87
CA ILE A 597 -7.33 -35.53 -34.64
C ILE A 597 -8.50 -34.68 -34.14
N LEU A 598 -9.64 -35.33 -33.89
CA LEU A 598 -10.78 -34.64 -33.29
C LEU A 598 -10.50 -34.42 -31.80
N PHE A 599 -10.99 -33.29 -31.28
CA PHE A 599 -10.72 -32.86 -29.91
C PHE A 599 -10.92 -33.96 -28.85
N ASP A 600 -11.99 -34.74 -28.98
CA ASP A 600 -12.40 -35.75 -27.99
C ASP A 600 -12.39 -37.18 -28.55
N SER A 601 -11.53 -37.48 -29.54
CA SER A 601 -11.52 -38.82 -30.16
C SER A 601 -10.83 -39.91 -29.34
N ASP A 602 -10.08 -39.55 -28.30
CA ASP A 602 -9.32 -40.50 -27.48
C ASP A 602 -9.96 -40.63 -26.09
N PRO A 603 -10.06 -41.83 -25.51
CA PRO A 603 -10.73 -42.04 -24.22
C PRO A 603 -9.99 -41.40 -23.02
N ILE A 604 -8.70 -41.11 -23.14
CA ILE A 604 -7.82 -40.67 -22.05
C ILE A 604 -7.34 -39.23 -22.24
N PHE A 605 -7.25 -38.74 -23.48
CA PHE A 605 -6.70 -37.43 -23.78
C PHE A 605 -7.66 -36.52 -24.55
N TYR A 606 -7.58 -35.22 -24.27
CA TYR A 606 -8.06 -34.17 -25.17
C TYR A 606 -6.96 -33.75 -26.13
N PHE A 607 -7.33 -33.42 -27.38
CA PHE A 607 -6.43 -32.91 -28.40
C PHE A 607 -6.84 -31.50 -28.84
N PHE A 608 -6.19 -30.49 -28.28
CA PHE A 608 -6.47 -29.09 -28.60
C PHE A 608 -5.62 -28.61 -29.77
N LEU A 609 -6.26 -28.16 -30.85
CA LEU A 609 -5.54 -27.62 -32.00
C LEU A 609 -4.93 -26.26 -31.66
N ALA A 610 -3.61 -26.24 -31.45
CA ALA A 610 -2.86 -25.03 -31.10
C ALA A 610 -2.32 -24.28 -32.32
N GLY A 611 -2.13 -24.97 -33.44
CA GLY A 611 -1.59 -24.32 -34.62
C GLY A 611 -1.19 -25.30 -35.71
N ASN A 612 -0.41 -24.81 -36.65
CA ASN A 612 0.04 -25.58 -37.80
C ASN A 612 1.48 -25.23 -38.16
N VAL A 613 2.14 -26.20 -38.77
CA VAL A 613 3.44 -26.07 -39.40
C VAL A 613 3.27 -26.31 -40.90
N SER A 614 3.75 -25.38 -41.74
CA SER A 614 3.66 -25.51 -43.21
C SER A 614 4.46 -26.71 -43.73
N SER A 615 4.24 -27.12 -44.98
CA SER A 615 5.23 -27.94 -45.70
C SER A 615 6.55 -27.19 -45.87
N ILE A 616 7.65 -27.91 -46.08
CA ILE A 616 8.93 -27.30 -46.46
C ILE A 616 8.88 -26.87 -47.93
N ILE A 617 9.04 -25.58 -48.18
CA ILE A 617 9.11 -25.01 -49.54
C ILE A 617 10.39 -24.16 -49.60
N ASN A 618 11.29 -24.48 -50.54
CA ASN A 618 12.59 -23.81 -50.70
C ASN A 618 13.41 -23.75 -49.40
N GLY A 619 13.37 -24.81 -48.60
CA GLY A 619 14.13 -24.90 -47.33
C GLY A 619 13.56 -24.07 -46.18
N ILE A 620 12.39 -23.45 -46.34
CA ILE A 620 11.75 -22.60 -45.33
C ILE A 620 10.46 -23.26 -44.84
N ARG A 621 10.23 -23.16 -43.52
CA ARG A 621 9.02 -23.64 -42.86
C ARG A 621 8.47 -22.57 -41.94
N ARG A 622 7.15 -22.52 -41.78
CA ARG A 622 6.46 -21.52 -40.94
C ARG A 622 5.58 -22.18 -39.92
N ILE A 623 5.53 -21.59 -38.73
CA ILE A 623 4.56 -21.90 -37.68
C ILE A 623 3.49 -20.82 -37.62
N LYS A 624 2.23 -21.22 -37.49
CA LYS A 624 1.11 -20.32 -37.21
C LYS A 624 0.27 -20.91 -36.10
N THR A 625 0.11 -20.17 -35.02
CA THR A 625 -0.79 -20.52 -33.92
C THR A 625 -2.24 -20.15 -34.29
N SER A 626 -3.19 -20.92 -33.77
CA SER A 626 -4.62 -20.77 -34.06
C SER A 626 -5.50 -20.95 -32.81
N TYR A 627 -4.91 -20.81 -31.63
CA TYR A 627 -5.64 -20.76 -30.35
C TYR A 627 -6.01 -19.31 -30.00
N GLY A 628 -6.99 -19.15 -29.13
CA GLY A 628 -7.63 -17.88 -28.81
C GLY A 628 -8.86 -17.60 -29.67
N TYR A 629 -9.30 -16.34 -29.66
CA TYR A 629 -10.36 -15.82 -30.51
C TYR A 629 -10.03 -14.40 -30.97
N THR A 630 -10.66 -13.98 -32.05
CA THR A 630 -10.69 -12.57 -32.50
C THR A 630 -12.14 -12.13 -32.55
N GLN A 631 -12.43 -10.98 -31.95
CA GLN A 631 -13.72 -10.29 -32.09
C GLN A 631 -13.50 -8.94 -32.75
N ILE A 632 -14.36 -8.64 -33.72
CA ILE A 632 -14.37 -7.36 -34.43
C ILE A 632 -15.80 -6.84 -34.37
N THR A 633 -15.97 -5.66 -33.77
CA THR A 633 -17.17 -4.84 -33.83
C THR A 633 -16.84 -3.54 -34.58
N PRO A 634 -17.83 -2.68 -34.93
CA PRO A 634 -17.54 -1.40 -35.57
C PRO A 634 -16.60 -0.48 -34.80
N SER A 635 -16.46 -0.65 -33.47
CA SER A 635 -15.64 0.21 -32.62
C SER A 635 -14.41 -0.47 -32.01
N GLU A 636 -14.34 -1.80 -31.97
CA GLU A 636 -13.27 -2.53 -31.27
C GLU A 636 -12.79 -3.77 -32.04
N ILE A 637 -11.47 -4.00 -32.01
CA ILE A 637 -10.85 -5.27 -32.40
C ILE A 637 -10.16 -5.87 -31.19
N THR A 638 -10.69 -6.98 -30.69
CA THR A 638 -10.07 -7.81 -29.65
C THR A 638 -9.33 -8.95 -30.31
N THR A 639 -8.00 -8.97 -30.23
CA THR A 639 -7.17 -10.03 -30.83
C THR A 639 -5.86 -10.20 -30.07
N GLY A 640 -5.13 -11.29 -30.32
CA GLY A 640 -3.83 -11.52 -29.69
C GLY A 640 -2.65 -10.88 -30.43
N ARG A 641 -2.55 -11.12 -31.75
CA ARG A 641 -1.42 -10.63 -32.57
C ARG A 641 -1.91 -10.15 -33.94
N ILE A 642 -1.39 -9.01 -34.37
CA ILE A 642 -1.53 -8.49 -35.74
C ILE A 642 -0.16 -8.58 -36.41
N ALA A 643 -0.03 -9.30 -37.53
CA ALA A 643 1.27 -9.54 -38.15
C ALA A 643 1.24 -9.41 -39.67
N SER A 644 2.38 -9.03 -40.26
CA SER A 644 2.58 -9.00 -41.69
C SER A 644 2.49 -10.41 -42.31
N PRO A 645 2.23 -10.55 -43.63
CA PRO A 645 2.12 -11.86 -44.28
C PRO A 645 3.39 -12.73 -44.17
N ASN A 646 4.56 -12.10 -44.07
CA ASN A 646 5.83 -12.80 -43.82
C ASN A 646 6.12 -13.06 -42.33
N GLY A 647 5.36 -12.44 -41.41
CA GLY A 647 5.52 -12.60 -39.97
C GLY A 647 6.66 -11.78 -39.35
N ASN A 648 7.42 -11.04 -40.15
CA ASN A 648 8.59 -10.28 -39.68
C ASN A 648 8.21 -9.03 -38.89
N ASN A 649 7.06 -8.43 -39.20
CA ASN A 649 6.55 -7.27 -38.48
C ASN A 649 5.27 -7.65 -37.74
N TYR A 650 5.15 -7.31 -36.46
CA TYR A 650 3.95 -7.61 -35.68
C TYR A 650 3.69 -6.61 -34.53
N ILE A 651 2.43 -6.59 -34.09
CA ILE A 651 1.93 -5.97 -32.86
C ILE A 651 1.32 -7.08 -32.02
N ASP A 652 1.86 -7.29 -30.83
CA ASP A 652 1.30 -8.18 -29.81
C ASP A 652 0.52 -7.39 -28.78
N LEU A 653 -0.75 -7.78 -28.61
CA LEU A 653 -1.64 -7.25 -27.60
C LEU A 653 -1.59 -8.21 -26.41
N LEU A 654 -0.61 -8.01 -25.54
CA LEU A 654 -0.40 -8.80 -24.33
C LEU A 654 -1.34 -8.33 -23.22
N GLN A 655 -1.46 -9.12 -22.16
CA GLN A 655 -2.33 -8.79 -21.04
C GLN A 655 -1.84 -7.58 -20.24
N ASP A 656 -0.52 -7.35 -20.19
CA ASP A 656 0.18 -6.34 -19.39
C ASP A 656 0.89 -5.29 -20.26
N GLY A 657 0.72 -5.32 -21.57
CA GLY A 657 1.35 -4.35 -22.47
C GLY A 657 1.11 -4.61 -23.95
N ILE A 658 1.70 -3.75 -24.77
CA ILE A 658 1.74 -3.92 -26.23
C ILE A 658 3.20 -4.02 -26.65
N GLU A 659 3.56 -5.11 -27.31
CA GLU A 659 4.89 -5.29 -27.89
C GLU A 659 4.82 -5.06 -29.41
N ILE A 660 5.65 -4.14 -29.92
CA ILE A 660 5.69 -3.83 -31.35
C ILE A 660 7.07 -4.20 -31.89
N ASN A 661 7.11 -5.20 -32.75
CA ASN A 661 8.30 -5.58 -33.51
C ASN A 661 8.11 -5.15 -34.96
N ALA A 662 8.35 -3.88 -35.24
CA ALA A 662 8.29 -3.29 -36.57
C ALA A 662 9.01 -1.93 -36.58
N LYS A 663 9.40 -1.45 -37.76
CA LYS A 663 9.74 -0.03 -37.92
C LYS A 663 8.46 0.81 -37.80
N VAL A 664 8.32 1.54 -36.70
CA VAL A 664 7.19 2.46 -36.46
C VAL A 664 7.61 3.89 -36.82
N THR A 665 6.86 4.52 -37.71
CA THR A 665 7.02 5.95 -38.03
C THR A 665 5.84 6.72 -37.44
N PHE A 666 6.10 7.57 -36.46
CA PHE A 666 5.10 8.49 -35.93
C PHE A 666 5.02 9.75 -36.80
N ALA A 667 3.81 10.29 -36.98
CA ALA A 667 3.64 11.60 -37.61
C ALA A 667 4.35 12.69 -36.78
N SER A 668 4.83 13.75 -37.43
CA SER A 668 5.62 14.82 -36.80
C SER A 668 4.90 15.53 -35.65
N ASN A 669 3.57 15.45 -35.60
CA ASN A 669 2.72 16.01 -34.55
C ASN A 669 2.19 14.96 -33.55
N SER A 670 2.76 13.75 -33.52
CA SER A 670 2.29 12.70 -32.62
C SER A 670 2.59 13.04 -31.15
N PRO A 671 1.59 13.01 -30.26
CA PRO A 671 1.79 13.22 -28.82
C PRO A 671 2.78 12.23 -28.18
N ALA A 672 2.96 11.05 -28.77
CA ALA A 672 3.90 10.03 -28.30
C ALA A 672 5.36 10.51 -28.35
N ILE A 673 5.69 11.41 -29.29
CA ILE A 673 7.04 12.02 -29.40
C ILE A 673 7.31 12.92 -28.18
N GLN A 674 6.31 13.68 -27.74
CA GLN A 674 6.45 14.60 -26.62
C GLN A 674 6.64 13.86 -25.28
N GLN A 675 5.90 12.77 -25.07
CA GLN A 675 6.01 11.94 -23.87
C GLN A 675 7.39 11.26 -23.76
N ALA A 676 7.96 10.77 -24.87
CA ALA A 676 9.30 10.21 -24.89
C ALA A 676 10.39 11.25 -24.58
N VAL A 677 10.23 12.49 -25.06
CA VAL A 677 11.12 13.61 -24.74
C VAL A 677 11.06 13.95 -23.25
N ASP A 678 9.86 14.02 -22.67
CA ASP A 678 9.68 14.42 -21.26
C ASP A 678 10.19 13.35 -20.26
N ALA A 679 10.26 12.08 -20.67
CA ALA A 679 10.83 10.99 -19.87
C ALA A 679 12.37 11.07 -19.71
N VAL A 680 13.07 11.84 -20.55
CA VAL A 680 14.53 12.04 -20.45
C VAL A 680 14.83 13.29 -19.61
N SER A 681 14.64 13.18 -18.29
CA SER A 681 14.98 14.22 -17.31
C SER A 681 16.02 13.69 -16.32
N VAL A 682 17.19 14.33 -16.26
CA VAL A 682 18.23 14.04 -15.26
C VAL A 682 18.48 15.31 -14.47
N GLY A 683 18.29 15.26 -13.15
CA GLY A 683 18.51 16.43 -12.28
C GLY A 683 17.61 17.64 -12.60
N GLY A 684 16.37 17.40 -13.06
CA GLY A 684 15.42 18.47 -13.38
C GLY A 684 15.69 19.21 -14.70
N ARG A 685 16.65 18.75 -15.51
CA ARG A 685 16.94 19.29 -16.84
C ARG A 685 16.72 18.22 -17.91
N ASN A 686 16.04 18.64 -18.99
CA ASN A 686 15.79 17.79 -20.15
C ASN A 686 16.88 18.04 -21.20
N LEU A 687 17.85 17.12 -21.28
CA LEU A 687 19.02 17.25 -22.16
C LEU A 687 18.67 17.20 -23.66
N VAL A 688 17.49 16.67 -24.00
CA VAL A 688 17.01 16.57 -25.39
C VAL A 688 16.46 17.91 -25.86
N ARG A 689 15.76 18.64 -25.00
CA ARG A 689 15.23 19.99 -25.31
C ARG A 689 16.32 21.05 -25.51
N GLU A 690 17.50 20.86 -24.93
CA GLU A 690 18.64 21.78 -25.10
C GLU A 690 19.58 21.40 -26.26
N SER A 691 19.36 20.26 -26.91
CA SER A 691 20.16 19.85 -28.07
C SER A 691 19.85 20.72 -29.30
N ASN A 692 20.89 21.06 -30.08
CA ASN A 692 20.77 21.87 -31.30
C ASN A 692 19.86 21.24 -32.39
N VAL A 693 19.46 19.98 -32.22
CA VAL A 693 18.55 19.26 -33.11
C VAL A 693 17.10 19.76 -33.00
N PHE A 694 16.70 20.34 -31.86
CA PHE A 694 15.33 20.87 -31.67
C PHE A 694 15.21 22.40 -31.76
N ARG A 695 16.33 23.16 -31.74
CA ARG A 695 16.30 24.63 -31.87
C ARG A 695 16.06 25.11 -33.31
N ASN A 696 16.42 24.30 -34.30
CA ASN A 696 16.11 24.57 -35.70
C ASN A 696 15.06 23.56 -36.12
N GLY A 697 13.82 24.03 -36.35
CA GLY A 697 12.67 23.19 -36.69
C GLY A 697 13.01 22.13 -37.73
N ILE A 698 12.43 20.94 -37.54
CA ILE A 698 12.63 19.75 -38.36
C ILE A 698 12.45 20.10 -39.85
N SER A 699 13.55 20.32 -40.58
CA SER A 699 13.55 20.19 -42.03
C SER A 699 13.75 18.72 -42.36
N ALA A 700 12.79 18.15 -43.07
CA ALA A 700 12.90 16.84 -43.67
C ALA A 700 14.12 16.83 -44.60
N ASP A 701 15.24 16.28 -44.13
CA ASP A 701 16.20 15.48 -44.89
C ASP A 701 17.47 15.27 -44.05
N GLY A 702 17.73 14.01 -43.71
CA GLY A 702 19.06 13.54 -43.32
C GLY A 702 19.32 13.36 -41.82
N ILE A 703 19.05 12.15 -41.31
CA ILE A 703 20.09 11.38 -40.60
C ILE A 703 19.99 9.93 -41.09
N GLY A 704 20.65 9.69 -42.22
CA GLY A 704 21.14 8.37 -42.56
C GLY A 704 22.56 8.20 -42.01
N SER A 705 22.85 6.97 -41.60
CA SER A 705 24.17 6.36 -41.48
C SER A 705 25.11 6.75 -40.33
N ASN A 706 25.56 5.67 -39.67
CA ASN A 706 26.81 5.45 -38.94
C ASN A 706 26.92 6.00 -37.52
N ILE A 707 26.80 5.10 -36.53
CA ILE A 707 27.90 4.73 -35.62
C ILE A 707 27.79 3.21 -35.34
N THR A 708 28.91 2.51 -35.48
CA THR A 708 29.19 1.08 -35.20
C THR A 708 28.80 0.60 -33.82
#